data_AF-A0AAU9VT45-F1
#
_entry.id   AF-A0AAU9VT45-F1
#
_cell.length_a   1.000
_cell.length_b   1.000
_cell.length_c   1.000
_cell.angle_alpha   90.00
_cell.angle_beta   90.00
_cell.angle_gamma   90.00
#
_symmetry.space_group_name_H-M   'P 1'
#
loop_
_entity.id
_entity.type
_entity.pdbx_description
1 polymer ?
#
loop_
_entity_poly.entity_id
_entity_poly.type
_entity_poly.pdbx_seq_one_letter_code
_entity_poly.pdbx_strand_id
1 'polypeptide(L)'
;MDLKPKITCHGDKDVYNKLNPELAWRLPRESTEWRRSYGRPAKTVKLKANFVRLSEGMLMDVSSVSSASSLHKQPFFHIYWTDCQDADEFKSGVKDSITDWMKNLRERNIVDWMIIQVVAQDSLRGNKPKLTLPRSTVFDKIKSDFGGKNSERIIQLWEPFKESQATRSAESWQNLVTKLRQLLLQSFNRHLGKFEDQVRSLRERRTEPQWSFTTYFLLHEELSFVFEMLGLYEEALIQYDEIDALLTQLVINSKYKEPLDCIDVFMRDCKCFDGVLLAKSSQDFLRQLIKTQEASYVDLRNYLFSRQCILLLKLKRRAWEIAQRLLEFLHNLVHELAMDELKISMPTGGASCCIILTSLEVLKACEEQCFREDMIYSLHFALLYQYAKQKLDELGSLCGLLPDTTPTEIAQQITDTLLSGIAKTQTDGDLQPNSPSTRLQKALSSKNAFQALYLDLTERAIEVFKNIGRARAAKVLGVDLAQFYCSRGEFYRAEPLLVDAYKMYKHERWILLATQCLVKLARCQKQLKHLDKYAASCSILACEQSLPSERRSHYTQELLQVMRDTMDSAQAIIVRAEPLLRVEDVQIDLMKGIGSVGESINVKLKLFSALEEEVTCGRISFSIQTNDLKRVGSIRSSKRNRATSPPEVAENRLSSAALSEEDLSDKPVTEDQAADGEALSEVDRVEKSRPLPPRPPLLPEVKSVEELNVLTDGGDSDCCLQCFNVPLKYGVNEYNLTAQLSEPGNYFLRQLCVEIGRLDFVWPQLSLSRQSRGFAIVCDPPQINWTHERDHHLLSGLLQQVTLSVSVESGSIADGSVLEISTNAGLTFEPVQSGHAIINCLMGKEERKTAPYSVAVNMIPEDDGVPGSSVAMVTLPALGPYARIDFNLKLRASLEKQSIQEEITEHKLVFSCKWLSPVVTAELSCLFHRPFSIRHVLLSSESNRFVQVIVSGINPIDLVISAPQLIITNCSSVKVTPLHSSVEYIIVNNQEVSFLWKVDCKEGSASALECEFRTSFSPKETTDSILSSSEKRNYLYDFNVDNTKTLYTISSRVEPAEDSGKLFAGSTYKWHITFTKLFDEGTPDTSQLMYDVDSDTNTWAVNGRKNGVLSIPTGVMATSEVVLSLIPQTGGNLAMPEIKLMKYVEKDATLPQAKNIEGAGVNASETLSNQQSPLILPFTCGQVYNKTAAVRVCVLPSNNPDLAWI
;
A
#
# COMPACT_ATOMS: atom_id res chain seq x y z
N MET A 1 -9.59 -44.52 -40.73
CA MET A 1 -10.48 -45.10 -41.76
C MET A 1 -11.94 -44.96 -41.30
N ASP A 2 -12.97 -45.12 -42.14
CA ASP A 2 -14.37 -45.26 -41.67
C ASP A 2 -14.79 -46.74 -41.78
N LEU A 3 -14.25 -47.57 -40.89
CA LEU A 3 -14.49 -49.00 -40.89
C LEU A 3 -15.88 -49.31 -40.32
N LYS A 4 -16.65 -50.12 -41.05
CA LYS A 4 -17.97 -50.61 -40.67
C LYS A 4 -18.03 -52.11 -40.93
N PRO A 5 -18.57 -52.93 -40.01
CA PRO A 5 -18.68 -54.37 -40.24
C PRO A 5 -19.61 -54.65 -41.41
N LYS A 6 -19.23 -55.62 -42.23
CA LYS A 6 -20.04 -56.06 -43.36
C LYS A 6 -21.09 -57.06 -42.89
N ILE A 7 -22.33 -56.84 -43.31
CA ILE A 7 -23.45 -57.76 -43.12
C ILE A 7 -23.93 -58.16 -44.52
N THR A 8 -23.94 -59.46 -44.82
CA THR A 8 -24.40 -59.92 -46.14
C THR A 8 -25.92 -60.09 -46.18
N CYS A 9 -26.53 -59.68 -47.28
CA CYS A 9 -27.95 -59.88 -47.57
C CYS A 9 -28.13 -60.91 -48.68
N HIS A 10 -29.06 -61.85 -48.48
CA HIS A 10 -29.49 -62.87 -49.43
C HIS A 10 -31.02 -62.93 -49.49
N GLY A 11 -31.60 -63.62 -50.47
CA GLY A 11 -33.04 -63.65 -50.72
C GLY A 11 -33.51 -62.51 -51.62
N ASP A 12 -34.68 -61.93 -51.33
CA ASP A 12 -35.31 -60.90 -52.16
C ASP A 12 -34.49 -59.60 -52.20
N LYS A 13 -34.14 -59.16 -53.42
CA LYS A 13 -33.28 -58.00 -53.65
C LYS A 13 -33.99 -56.66 -53.45
N ASP A 14 -35.23 -56.56 -53.89
CA ASP A 14 -35.96 -55.30 -53.91
C ASP A 14 -36.38 -54.94 -52.48
N VAL A 15 -36.74 -55.96 -51.69
CA VAL A 15 -36.98 -55.86 -50.25
C VAL A 15 -35.75 -55.33 -49.50
N TYR A 16 -34.58 -55.98 -49.61
CA TYR A 16 -33.43 -55.51 -48.83
C TYR A 16 -32.84 -54.20 -49.35
N ASN A 17 -32.90 -53.91 -50.65
CA ASN A 17 -32.45 -52.62 -51.18
C ASN A 17 -33.30 -51.46 -50.64
N LYS A 18 -34.62 -51.67 -50.47
CA LYS A 18 -35.56 -50.70 -49.90
C LYS A 18 -35.36 -50.50 -48.38
N LEU A 19 -35.06 -51.57 -47.64
CA LEU A 19 -35.09 -51.56 -46.16
C LEU A 19 -33.71 -51.42 -45.49
N ASN A 20 -32.61 -51.80 -46.15
CA ASN A 20 -31.25 -51.67 -45.61
C ASN A 20 -30.84 -50.22 -45.27
N PRO A 21 -31.22 -49.16 -46.02
CA PRO A 21 -30.89 -47.78 -45.66
C PRO A 21 -31.50 -47.37 -44.31
N GLU A 22 -32.76 -47.71 -44.08
CA GLU A 22 -33.47 -47.46 -42.81
C GLU A 22 -32.85 -48.26 -41.66
N LEU A 23 -32.48 -49.53 -41.91
CA LEU A 23 -31.81 -50.38 -40.93
C LEU A 23 -30.43 -49.83 -40.55
N ALA A 24 -29.64 -49.37 -41.53
CA ALA A 24 -28.35 -48.73 -41.31
C ALA A 24 -28.45 -47.41 -40.52
N TRP A 25 -29.56 -46.67 -40.70
CA TRP A 25 -29.85 -45.47 -39.93
C TRP A 25 -30.32 -45.76 -38.50
N ARG A 26 -31.16 -46.78 -38.28
CA ARG A 26 -31.67 -47.15 -36.94
C ARG A 26 -30.63 -47.84 -36.06
N LEU A 27 -29.75 -48.67 -36.62
CA LEU A 27 -28.78 -49.47 -35.86
C LEU A 27 -27.94 -48.65 -34.85
N PRO A 28 -27.35 -47.48 -35.20
CA PRO A 28 -26.53 -46.71 -34.26
C PRO A 28 -27.29 -45.76 -33.31
N ARG A 29 -28.63 -45.65 -33.40
CA ARG A 29 -29.40 -44.63 -32.64
C ARG A 29 -29.31 -44.84 -31.13
N GLU A 30 -29.38 -46.08 -30.66
CA GLU A 30 -29.22 -46.44 -29.26
C GLU A 30 -27.91 -47.21 -29.08
N SER A 31 -27.28 -47.03 -27.94
CA SER A 31 -26.14 -47.85 -27.53
C SER A 31 -26.60 -49.20 -26.97
N THR A 32 -25.76 -50.21 -27.09
CA THR A 32 -25.99 -51.54 -26.51
C THR A 32 -24.80 -51.93 -25.65
N GLU A 33 -25.08 -52.61 -24.54
CA GLU A 33 -24.06 -53.15 -23.65
C GLU A 33 -23.45 -54.41 -24.28
N TRP A 34 -22.16 -54.36 -24.55
CA TRP A 34 -21.35 -55.48 -25.01
C TRP A 34 -20.65 -56.14 -23.82
N ARG A 35 -21.13 -57.34 -23.48
CA ARG A 35 -20.52 -58.22 -22.48
C ARG A 35 -19.63 -59.24 -23.18
N ARG A 36 -18.42 -59.43 -22.65
CA ARG A 36 -17.43 -60.41 -23.11
C ARG A 36 -17.38 -61.61 -22.14
N SER A 37 -16.45 -62.53 -22.36
CA SER A 37 -16.18 -63.64 -21.45
C SER A 37 -15.79 -63.16 -20.04
N TYR A 38 -15.96 -64.05 -19.05
CA TYR A 38 -15.84 -63.76 -17.62
C TYR A 38 -14.57 -62.97 -17.27
N GLY A 39 -14.72 -61.89 -16.50
CA GLY A 39 -13.62 -61.06 -15.98
C GLY A 39 -13.35 -59.74 -16.73
N ARG A 40 -13.90 -59.51 -17.93
CA ARG A 40 -13.81 -58.20 -18.60
C ARG A 40 -15.02 -57.31 -18.29
N PRO A 41 -14.85 -56.00 -18.02
CA PRO A 41 -15.96 -55.08 -17.81
C PRO A 41 -16.81 -54.94 -19.08
N ALA A 42 -18.12 -54.75 -18.90
CA ALA A 42 -19.03 -54.51 -20.00
C ALA A 42 -18.78 -53.14 -20.63
N LYS A 43 -18.81 -53.05 -21.97
CA LYS A 43 -18.59 -51.80 -22.71
C LYS A 43 -19.83 -51.36 -23.47
N THR A 44 -20.07 -50.05 -23.54
CA THR A 44 -21.21 -49.48 -24.25
C THR A 44 -20.82 -49.16 -25.68
N VAL A 45 -21.48 -49.77 -26.68
CA VAL A 45 -21.14 -49.62 -28.11
C VAL A 45 -22.33 -49.11 -28.95
N LYS A 46 -22.03 -48.34 -29.99
CA LYS A 46 -23.01 -47.88 -30.99
C LYS A 46 -22.71 -48.53 -32.34
N LEU A 47 -23.45 -49.58 -32.66
CA LEU A 47 -23.19 -50.40 -33.84
C LEU A 47 -23.57 -49.67 -35.12
N LYS A 48 -22.62 -49.63 -36.06
CA LYS A 48 -22.83 -49.30 -37.47
C LYS A 48 -22.67 -50.58 -38.28
N ALA A 49 -23.20 -50.64 -39.49
CA ALA A 49 -23.02 -51.75 -40.41
C ALA A 49 -23.01 -51.27 -41.86
N ASN A 50 -22.39 -52.05 -42.74
CA ASN A 50 -22.52 -51.91 -44.18
C ASN A 50 -23.19 -53.16 -44.76
N PHE A 51 -24.38 -52.99 -45.34
CA PHE A 51 -25.17 -54.09 -45.89
C PHE A 51 -24.77 -54.32 -47.35
N VAL A 52 -24.24 -55.51 -47.64
CA VAL A 52 -23.73 -55.89 -48.96
C VAL A 52 -24.45 -57.13 -49.48
N ARG A 53 -24.62 -57.29 -50.78
CA ARG A 53 -25.18 -58.53 -51.36
C ARG A 53 -24.22 -59.70 -51.11
N LEU A 54 -24.74 -60.85 -50.72
CA LEU A 54 -23.96 -62.07 -50.60
C LEU A 54 -23.44 -62.53 -51.98
N SER A 55 -22.12 -62.76 -52.06
CA SER A 55 -21.42 -63.37 -53.19
C SER A 55 -20.49 -64.46 -52.69
N GLU A 56 -20.31 -65.54 -53.44
CA GLU A 56 -19.60 -66.76 -52.98
C GLU A 56 -18.17 -66.49 -52.46
N GLY A 57 -17.45 -65.53 -53.08
CA GLY A 57 -16.10 -65.12 -52.64
C GLY A 57 -16.03 -64.36 -51.31
N MET A 58 -17.17 -64.04 -50.66
CA MET A 58 -17.20 -63.45 -49.32
C MET A 58 -17.30 -64.48 -48.20
N LEU A 59 -17.60 -65.74 -48.51
CA LEU A 59 -17.78 -66.82 -47.55
C LEU A 59 -16.47 -67.61 -47.37
N MET A 60 -15.39 -66.94 -46.93
CA MET A 60 -14.10 -67.61 -46.69
C MET A 60 -14.08 -68.27 -45.32
N ASP A 61 -13.43 -69.44 -45.20
CA ASP A 61 -13.24 -70.08 -43.89
C ASP A 61 -12.21 -69.31 -43.06
N VAL A 62 -12.59 -68.99 -41.82
CA VAL A 62 -11.82 -68.22 -40.83
C VAL A 62 -10.74 -69.09 -40.14
N SER A 63 -10.60 -70.36 -40.53
CA SER A 63 -9.65 -71.31 -39.93
C SER A 63 -8.19 -71.11 -40.38
N SER A 64 -7.93 -70.46 -41.52
CA SER A 64 -6.59 -70.37 -42.11
C SER A 64 -5.84 -69.08 -41.75
N VAL A 65 -4.53 -69.19 -41.49
CA VAL A 65 -3.66 -68.03 -41.18
C VAL A 65 -3.62 -67.01 -42.33
N SER A 66 -3.75 -67.46 -43.58
CA SER A 66 -3.85 -66.57 -44.74
C SER A 66 -5.13 -65.70 -44.72
N SER A 67 -6.25 -66.25 -44.25
CA SER A 67 -7.51 -65.50 -44.10
C SER A 67 -7.51 -64.53 -42.91
N ALA A 68 -6.67 -64.77 -41.90
CA ALA A 68 -6.53 -63.89 -40.73
C ALA A 68 -6.03 -62.48 -41.10
N SER A 69 -5.25 -62.36 -42.18
CA SER A 69 -4.64 -61.11 -42.65
C SER A 69 -5.62 -60.05 -43.21
N SER A 70 -6.94 -60.29 -43.19
CA SER A 70 -7.99 -59.40 -43.70
C SER A 70 -9.34 -59.58 -43.01
N LEU A 71 -9.35 -59.92 -41.71
CA LEU A 71 -10.56 -60.04 -40.89
C LEU A 71 -11.52 -58.86 -41.06
N HIS A 72 -11.03 -57.62 -41.04
CA HIS A 72 -11.88 -56.42 -41.17
C HIS A 72 -12.61 -56.33 -42.53
N LYS A 73 -12.19 -57.11 -43.54
CA LYS A 73 -12.84 -57.19 -44.85
C LYS A 73 -13.88 -58.30 -44.93
N GLN A 74 -13.93 -59.22 -43.98
CA GLN A 74 -14.88 -60.35 -43.96
C GLN A 74 -16.27 -59.90 -43.46
N PRO A 75 -17.34 -60.61 -43.85
CA PRO A 75 -18.66 -60.41 -43.26
C PRO A 75 -18.76 -61.08 -41.88
N PHE A 76 -19.32 -60.37 -40.90
CA PHE A 76 -19.55 -60.91 -39.56
C PHE A 76 -20.95 -61.52 -39.40
N PHE A 77 -21.91 -61.13 -40.24
CA PHE A 77 -23.30 -61.54 -40.07
C PHE A 77 -24.02 -61.71 -41.41
N HIS A 78 -24.98 -62.64 -41.45
CA HIS A 78 -25.68 -63.02 -42.68
C HIS A 78 -27.21 -62.92 -42.49
N ILE A 79 -27.89 -62.18 -43.36
CA ILE A 79 -29.35 -61.97 -43.30
C ILE A 79 -30.00 -62.49 -44.57
N TYR A 80 -31.02 -63.34 -44.42
CA TYR A 80 -31.92 -63.73 -45.51
C TYR A 80 -33.21 -62.90 -45.42
N TRP A 81 -33.61 -62.31 -46.54
CA TRP A 81 -34.81 -61.48 -46.67
C TRP A 81 -35.84 -62.16 -47.56
N THR A 82 -37.11 -62.16 -47.14
CA THR A 82 -38.25 -62.61 -47.94
C THR A 82 -39.49 -61.81 -47.56
N ASP A 83 -40.36 -61.50 -48.51
CA ASP A 83 -41.68 -60.90 -48.30
C ASP A 83 -42.84 -61.91 -48.51
N CYS A 84 -42.48 -63.17 -48.78
CA CYS A 84 -43.41 -64.26 -49.10
C CYS A 84 -44.45 -64.43 -47.97
N GLN A 85 -45.71 -64.25 -48.33
CA GLN A 85 -46.88 -64.41 -47.45
C GLN A 85 -47.78 -65.57 -47.90
N ASP A 86 -47.60 -66.08 -49.13
CA ASP A 86 -48.39 -67.19 -49.65
C ASP A 86 -47.85 -68.55 -49.17
N ALA A 87 -48.78 -69.40 -48.73
CA ALA A 87 -48.50 -70.69 -48.12
C ALA A 87 -48.00 -71.76 -49.08
N ASP A 88 -48.25 -71.60 -50.38
CA ASP A 88 -47.89 -72.53 -51.45
C ASP A 88 -46.67 -72.03 -52.22
N GLU A 89 -46.52 -70.71 -52.42
CA GLU A 89 -45.24 -70.09 -52.87
C GLU A 89 -44.08 -70.44 -51.94
N PHE A 90 -44.31 -70.39 -50.62
CA PHE A 90 -43.31 -70.79 -49.63
C PHE A 90 -42.84 -72.24 -49.85
N LYS A 91 -43.76 -73.16 -50.18
CA LYS A 91 -43.45 -74.57 -50.42
C LYS A 91 -42.81 -74.82 -51.78
N SER A 92 -43.12 -74.03 -52.80
CA SER A 92 -42.69 -74.26 -54.18
C SER A 92 -41.32 -73.68 -54.53
N GLY A 93 -40.73 -72.86 -53.65
CA GLY A 93 -39.37 -72.35 -53.89
C GLY A 93 -38.67 -71.65 -52.72
N VAL A 94 -39.38 -70.85 -51.91
CA VAL A 94 -38.73 -70.07 -50.84
C VAL A 94 -38.13 -70.97 -49.76
N LYS A 95 -38.81 -72.06 -49.39
CA LYS A 95 -38.30 -73.07 -48.45
C LYS A 95 -37.00 -73.71 -48.93
N ASP A 96 -36.91 -74.06 -50.21
CA ASP A 96 -35.70 -74.69 -50.76
C ASP A 96 -34.55 -73.67 -50.83
N SER A 97 -34.84 -72.42 -51.25
CA SER A 97 -33.85 -71.34 -51.26
C SER A 97 -33.27 -71.00 -49.88
N ILE A 98 -34.09 -70.99 -48.82
CA ILE A 98 -33.60 -70.85 -47.44
C ILE A 98 -32.78 -72.06 -47.02
N THR A 99 -33.20 -73.27 -47.41
CA THR A 99 -32.50 -74.54 -47.07
C THR A 99 -31.11 -74.59 -47.69
N ASP A 100 -30.98 -74.21 -48.97
CA ASP A 100 -29.71 -74.14 -49.69
C ASP A 100 -28.78 -73.06 -49.13
N TRP A 101 -29.31 -71.86 -48.84
CA TRP A 101 -28.54 -70.80 -48.19
C TRP A 101 -28.01 -71.25 -46.81
N MET A 102 -28.87 -71.87 -45.99
CA MET A 102 -28.48 -72.43 -44.70
C MET A 102 -27.48 -73.59 -44.82
N LYS A 103 -27.54 -74.38 -45.89
CA LYS A 103 -26.56 -75.43 -46.20
C LYS A 103 -25.20 -74.81 -46.52
N ASN A 104 -25.16 -73.82 -47.41
CA ASN A 104 -23.94 -73.09 -47.79
C ASN A 104 -23.24 -72.41 -46.60
N LEU A 105 -23.99 -71.92 -45.60
CA LEU A 105 -23.41 -71.38 -44.36
C LEU A 105 -22.86 -72.50 -43.46
N ARG A 106 -23.59 -73.60 -43.27
CA ARG A 106 -23.18 -74.74 -42.42
C ARG A 106 -21.92 -75.44 -42.94
N GLU A 107 -21.81 -75.64 -44.25
CA GLU A 107 -20.62 -76.25 -44.89
C GLU A 107 -19.33 -75.46 -44.62
N ARG A 108 -19.46 -74.19 -44.24
CA ARG A 108 -18.34 -73.26 -43.96
C ARG A 108 -18.24 -72.90 -42.47
N ASN A 109 -18.88 -73.68 -41.59
CA ASN A 109 -18.96 -73.48 -40.14
C ASN A 109 -19.52 -72.11 -39.69
N ILE A 110 -20.29 -71.43 -40.55
CA ILE A 110 -20.90 -70.14 -40.22
C ILE A 110 -22.21 -70.36 -39.46
N VAL A 111 -22.26 -69.86 -38.23
CA VAL A 111 -23.44 -69.96 -37.34
C VAL A 111 -24.00 -68.60 -36.92
N ASP A 112 -23.67 -67.52 -37.63
CA ASP A 112 -24.14 -66.15 -37.37
C ASP A 112 -25.08 -65.67 -38.47
N TRP A 113 -26.37 -65.88 -38.26
CA TRP A 113 -27.40 -65.65 -39.27
C TRP A 113 -28.72 -65.16 -38.67
N MET A 114 -29.55 -64.52 -39.49
CA MET A 114 -30.94 -64.14 -39.22
C MET A 114 -31.79 -64.33 -40.48
N ILE A 115 -33.07 -64.68 -40.30
CA ILE A 115 -34.08 -64.67 -41.37
C ILE A 115 -35.12 -63.59 -41.05
N ILE A 116 -35.39 -62.70 -41.99
CA ILE A 116 -36.38 -61.63 -41.87
C ILE A 116 -37.50 -61.89 -42.89
N GLN A 117 -38.71 -62.08 -42.39
CA GLN A 117 -39.92 -62.08 -43.21
C GLN A 117 -40.56 -60.68 -43.14
N VAL A 118 -40.77 -60.05 -44.30
CA VAL A 118 -41.37 -58.73 -44.43
C VAL A 118 -42.85 -58.86 -44.76
N VAL A 119 -43.70 -58.13 -44.04
CA VAL A 119 -45.14 -58.05 -44.31
C VAL A 119 -45.42 -56.74 -45.04
N ALA A 120 -45.51 -56.82 -46.37
CA ALA A 120 -45.95 -55.74 -47.24
C ALA A 120 -47.46 -55.50 -47.10
N GLN A 121 -47.89 -54.23 -47.09
CA GLN A 121 -49.29 -53.87 -46.78
C GLN A 121 -50.28 -54.20 -47.91
N ASP A 122 -49.86 -54.20 -49.17
CA ASP A 122 -50.78 -54.43 -50.30
C ASP A 122 -51.27 -55.89 -50.37
N SER A 123 -50.44 -56.84 -49.91
CA SER A 123 -50.77 -58.26 -49.81
C SER A 123 -51.97 -58.57 -48.88
N LEU A 124 -52.23 -57.70 -47.90
CA LEU A 124 -53.33 -57.86 -46.94
C LEU A 124 -54.71 -57.48 -47.50
N ARG A 125 -54.78 -56.80 -48.66
CA ARG A 125 -56.06 -56.38 -49.26
C ARG A 125 -56.79 -57.49 -50.01
N GLY A 126 -56.09 -58.59 -50.31
CA GLY A 126 -56.57 -59.67 -51.17
C GLY A 126 -56.89 -60.98 -50.43
N ASN A 127 -57.79 -60.98 -49.43
CA ASN A 127 -58.69 -62.12 -49.16
C ASN A 127 -59.68 -61.87 -48.00
N LYS A 128 -60.98 -62.08 -48.25
CA LYS A 128 -61.99 -62.22 -47.17
C LYS A 128 -61.86 -63.62 -46.57
N PRO A 129 -61.81 -63.80 -45.24
CA PRO A 129 -61.71 -65.13 -44.66
C PRO A 129 -63.03 -65.90 -44.81
N LYS A 130 -63.05 -66.92 -45.68
CA LYS A 130 -64.05 -67.99 -45.59
C LYS A 130 -63.70 -68.90 -44.41
N LEU A 131 -64.64 -69.01 -43.48
CA LEU A 131 -64.61 -69.76 -42.23
C LEU A 131 -64.02 -71.19 -42.40
N THR A 132 -62.71 -71.34 -42.16
CA THR A 132 -61.99 -72.63 -42.03
C THR A 132 -60.84 -72.46 -41.05
N LEU A 133 -60.40 -73.58 -40.43
CA LEU A 133 -59.43 -73.64 -39.31
C LEU A 133 -58.15 -72.80 -39.50
N PRO A 134 -57.52 -72.33 -38.40
CA PRO A 134 -56.33 -71.49 -38.46
C PRO A 134 -55.17 -72.22 -39.14
N ARG A 135 -54.94 -71.92 -40.43
CA ARG A 135 -53.73 -72.32 -41.13
C ARG A 135 -52.55 -71.57 -40.51
N SER A 136 -51.49 -72.29 -40.15
CA SER A 136 -50.24 -71.69 -39.69
C SER A 136 -49.72 -70.71 -40.74
N THR A 137 -49.33 -69.52 -40.30
CA THR A 137 -48.84 -68.47 -41.19
C THR A 137 -47.50 -68.88 -41.82
N VAL A 138 -47.09 -68.23 -42.91
CA VAL A 138 -45.74 -68.46 -43.46
C VAL A 138 -44.65 -68.18 -42.42
N PHE A 139 -44.86 -67.20 -41.53
CA PHE A 139 -43.97 -66.94 -40.39
C PHE A 139 -43.83 -68.17 -39.48
N ASP A 140 -44.94 -68.76 -39.06
CA ASP A 140 -44.96 -69.92 -38.16
C ASP A 140 -44.29 -71.14 -38.82
N LYS A 141 -44.44 -71.30 -40.14
CA LYS A 141 -43.77 -72.34 -40.93
C LYS A 141 -42.27 -72.11 -41.01
N ILE A 142 -41.80 -70.92 -41.35
CA ILE A 142 -40.37 -70.57 -41.34
C ILE A 142 -39.80 -70.81 -39.93
N LYS A 143 -40.52 -70.41 -38.88
CA LYS A 143 -40.11 -70.60 -37.48
C LYS A 143 -40.07 -72.07 -37.06
N SER A 144 -40.99 -72.89 -37.54
CA SER A 144 -41.01 -74.34 -37.31
C SER A 144 -39.91 -75.07 -38.09
N ASP A 145 -39.74 -74.76 -39.38
CA ASP A 145 -38.82 -75.44 -40.29
C ASP A 145 -37.34 -75.08 -40.02
N PHE A 146 -37.06 -73.82 -39.66
CA PHE A 146 -35.69 -73.30 -39.54
C PHE A 146 -35.32 -72.78 -38.13
N GLY A 147 -36.29 -72.58 -37.24
CA GLY A 147 -36.05 -71.98 -35.93
C GLY A 147 -35.36 -72.92 -34.96
N GLY A 148 -35.97 -74.07 -34.65
CA GLY A 148 -35.46 -75.01 -33.64
C GLY A 148 -35.12 -74.30 -32.31
N LYS A 149 -33.91 -74.54 -31.79
CA LYS A 149 -33.38 -73.83 -30.59
C LYS A 149 -33.11 -72.33 -30.83
N ASN A 150 -33.00 -71.91 -32.08
CA ASN A 150 -32.66 -70.55 -32.52
C ASN A 150 -33.88 -69.76 -33.03
N SER A 151 -35.10 -70.08 -32.57
CA SER A 151 -36.34 -69.48 -33.09
C SER A 151 -36.45 -67.95 -32.91
N GLU A 152 -35.59 -67.36 -32.08
CA GLU A 152 -35.39 -65.91 -31.90
C GLU A 152 -34.63 -65.21 -33.04
N ARG A 153 -34.02 -65.96 -33.96
CA ARG A 153 -33.31 -65.45 -35.14
C ARG A 153 -34.19 -65.28 -36.37
N ILE A 154 -35.49 -65.51 -36.20
CA ILE A 154 -36.50 -65.44 -37.25
C ILE A 154 -37.46 -64.33 -36.85
N ILE A 155 -37.45 -63.24 -37.62
CA ILE A 155 -38.12 -61.99 -37.26
C ILE A 155 -39.14 -61.61 -38.34
N GLN A 156 -40.34 -61.22 -37.90
CA GLN A 156 -41.35 -60.63 -38.77
C GLN A 156 -41.25 -59.10 -38.70
N LEU A 157 -41.13 -58.44 -39.85
CA LEU A 157 -40.96 -57.00 -39.99
C LEU A 157 -42.16 -56.40 -40.73
N TRP A 158 -42.74 -55.33 -40.19
CA TRP A 158 -43.89 -54.64 -40.80
C TRP A 158 -43.46 -53.32 -41.46
N GLU A 159 -43.78 -53.14 -42.74
CA GLU A 159 -43.34 -51.96 -43.50
C GLU A 159 -43.86 -50.63 -42.90
N PRO A 160 -43.01 -49.57 -42.85
CA PRO A 160 -43.30 -48.35 -42.09
C PRO A 160 -44.19 -47.29 -42.78
N PHE A 161 -44.93 -47.63 -43.84
CA PHE A 161 -45.39 -46.62 -44.82
C PHE A 161 -46.84 -46.10 -44.73
N LYS A 162 -47.66 -46.47 -43.71
CA LYS A 162 -48.94 -45.78 -43.41
C LYS A 162 -49.29 -45.71 -41.93
N GLU A 163 -49.94 -44.59 -41.57
CA GLU A 163 -50.29 -44.14 -40.22
C GLU A 163 -51.17 -45.12 -39.42
N SER A 164 -52.03 -45.88 -40.11
CA SER A 164 -53.00 -46.81 -39.50
C SER A 164 -52.42 -48.02 -38.75
N GLN A 165 -51.13 -48.30 -38.87
CA GLN A 165 -50.45 -49.40 -38.15
C GLN A 165 -49.08 -48.98 -37.59
N ALA A 166 -48.85 -47.68 -37.38
CA ALA A 166 -47.56 -47.13 -36.95
C ALA A 166 -46.97 -47.82 -35.72
N THR A 167 -47.78 -48.14 -34.70
CA THR A 167 -47.33 -48.81 -33.46
C THR A 167 -46.74 -50.19 -33.71
N ARG A 168 -47.42 -51.05 -34.48
CA ARG A 168 -46.92 -52.41 -34.81
C ARG A 168 -45.67 -52.37 -35.66
N SER A 169 -45.59 -51.44 -36.61
CA SER A 169 -44.36 -51.24 -37.38
C SER A 169 -43.21 -50.82 -36.46
N ALA A 170 -43.41 -49.80 -35.63
CA ALA A 170 -42.40 -49.33 -34.67
C ALA A 170 -41.89 -50.44 -33.74
N GLU A 171 -42.78 -51.24 -33.15
CA GLU A 171 -42.42 -52.40 -32.32
C GLU A 171 -41.62 -53.45 -33.11
N SER A 172 -42.04 -53.79 -34.33
CA SER A 172 -41.33 -54.78 -35.17
C SER A 172 -39.92 -54.32 -35.56
N TRP A 173 -39.76 -53.04 -35.90
CA TRP A 173 -38.45 -52.43 -36.18
C TRP A 173 -37.57 -52.40 -34.92
N GLN A 174 -38.12 -52.07 -33.76
CA GLN A 174 -37.36 -52.04 -32.50
C GLN A 174 -36.91 -53.44 -32.08
N ASN A 175 -37.76 -54.45 -32.26
CA ASN A 175 -37.40 -55.86 -32.04
C ASN A 175 -36.30 -56.31 -33.00
N LEU A 176 -36.44 -56.04 -34.30
CA LEU A 176 -35.41 -56.33 -35.31
C LEU A 176 -34.07 -55.68 -34.94
N VAL A 177 -34.06 -54.39 -34.63
CA VAL A 177 -32.84 -53.65 -34.32
C VAL A 177 -32.20 -54.18 -33.02
N THR A 178 -32.98 -54.39 -31.95
CA THR A 178 -32.49 -54.96 -30.69
C THR A 178 -31.88 -56.34 -30.88
N LYS A 179 -32.56 -57.24 -31.61
CA LYS A 179 -32.05 -58.60 -31.89
C LYS A 179 -30.85 -58.59 -32.83
N LEU A 180 -30.80 -57.71 -33.82
CA LEU A 180 -29.65 -57.56 -34.71
C LEU A 180 -28.43 -57.06 -33.93
N ARG A 181 -28.58 -56.07 -33.03
CA ARG A 181 -27.49 -55.63 -32.15
C ARG A 181 -27.01 -56.80 -31.26
N GLN A 182 -27.93 -57.54 -30.63
CA GLN A 182 -27.59 -58.69 -29.77
C GLN A 182 -26.78 -59.77 -30.54
N LEU A 183 -27.28 -60.21 -31.70
CA LEU A 183 -26.68 -61.29 -32.48
C LEU A 183 -25.36 -60.86 -33.16
N LEU A 184 -25.25 -59.61 -33.60
CA LEU A 184 -24.02 -59.06 -34.15
C LEU A 184 -22.90 -59.02 -33.08
N LEU A 185 -23.21 -58.63 -31.84
CA LEU A 185 -22.25 -58.67 -30.72
C LEU A 185 -21.83 -60.09 -30.32
N GLN A 186 -22.74 -61.06 -30.40
CA GLN A 186 -22.42 -62.48 -30.22
C GLN A 186 -21.46 -62.99 -31.30
N SER A 187 -21.67 -62.58 -32.56
CA SER A 187 -20.74 -62.89 -33.64
C SER A 187 -19.36 -62.27 -33.40
N PHE A 188 -19.30 -60.98 -33.07
CA PHE A 188 -18.05 -60.31 -32.73
C PHE A 188 -17.31 -61.02 -31.60
N ASN A 189 -18.00 -61.42 -30.52
CA ASN A 189 -17.38 -62.18 -29.44
C ASN A 189 -16.71 -63.49 -29.92
N ARG A 190 -17.35 -64.24 -30.84
CA ARG A 190 -16.77 -65.50 -31.34
C ARG A 190 -15.57 -65.27 -32.26
N HIS A 191 -15.64 -64.27 -33.14
CA HIS A 191 -14.52 -63.92 -34.03
C HIS A 191 -13.35 -63.37 -33.21
N LEU A 192 -13.61 -62.39 -32.35
CA LEU A 192 -12.59 -61.72 -31.54
C LEU A 192 -11.88 -62.68 -30.58
N GLY A 193 -12.59 -63.63 -29.96
CA GLY A 193 -11.98 -64.65 -29.11
C GLY A 193 -10.91 -65.47 -29.84
N LYS A 194 -11.22 -65.96 -31.06
CA LYS A 194 -10.24 -66.70 -31.88
C LYS A 194 -8.98 -65.88 -32.18
N PHE A 195 -9.13 -64.59 -32.49
CA PHE A 195 -8.00 -63.71 -32.81
C PHE A 195 -7.18 -63.35 -31.57
N GLU A 196 -7.81 -63.09 -30.42
CA GLU A 196 -7.09 -62.89 -29.16
C GLU A 196 -6.31 -64.14 -28.73
N ASP A 197 -6.84 -65.34 -28.97
CA ASP A 197 -6.15 -66.59 -28.67
C ASP A 197 -4.97 -66.85 -29.63
N GLN A 198 -5.11 -66.52 -30.92
CA GLN A 198 -4.01 -66.54 -31.89
C GLN A 198 -2.91 -65.53 -31.54
N VAL A 199 -3.28 -64.30 -31.21
CA VAL A 199 -2.37 -63.24 -30.75
C VAL A 199 -1.61 -63.69 -29.50
N ARG A 200 -2.31 -64.24 -28.49
CA ARG A 200 -1.68 -64.76 -27.27
C ARG A 200 -0.69 -65.89 -27.55
N SER A 201 -1.08 -66.84 -28.40
CA SER A 201 -0.19 -67.94 -28.80
C SER A 201 1.06 -67.45 -29.54
N LEU A 202 0.95 -66.45 -30.41
CA LEU A 202 2.12 -65.83 -31.05
C LEU A 202 3.01 -65.06 -30.05
N ARG A 203 2.41 -64.42 -29.04
CA ARG A 203 3.12 -63.68 -27.99
C ARG A 203 3.92 -64.61 -27.07
N GLU A 204 3.35 -65.76 -26.72
CA GLU A 204 4.01 -66.82 -25.93
C GLU A 204 5.21 -67.42 -26.68
N ARG A 205 5.12 -67.51 -28.01
CA ARG A 205 6.16 -68.06 -28.89
C ARG A 205 7.21 -67.05 -29.36
N ARG A 206 7.26 -65.84 -28.77
CA ARG A 206 8.16 -64.74 -29.20
C ARG A 206 9.67 -65.05 -29.15
N THR A 207 10.07 -66.05 -28.37
CA THR A 207 11.48 -66.50 -28.26
C THR A 207 11.86 -67.59 -29.27
N GLU A 208 10.93 -68.02 -30.13
CA GLU A 208 11.22 -69.01 -31.16
C GLU A 208 11.85 -68.37 -32.41
N PRO A 209 12.85 -68.99 -33.06
CA PRO A 209 13.54 -68.42 -34.21
C PRO A 209 12.68 -68.34 -35.49
N GLN A 210 11.49 -68.93 -35.52
CA GLN A 210 10.51 -68.76 -36.60
C GLN A 210 9.48 -67.65 -36.32
N TRP A 211 9.63 -66.91 -35.22
CA TRP A 211 8.74 -65.80 -34.89
C TRP A 211 9.02 -64.59 -35.79
N SER A 212 7.97 -64.01 -36.36
CA SER A 212 8.04 -62.83 -37.23
C SER A 212 7.22 -61.69 -36.65
N PHE A 213 7.89 -60.55 -36.42
CA PHE A 213 7.23 -59.34 -35.94
C PHE A 213 6.14 -58.88 -36.91
N THR A 214 6.37 -58.97 -38.22
CA THR A 214 5.39 -58.58 -39.25
C THR A 214 4.09 -59.37 -39.13
N THR A 215 4.17 -60.68 -38.88
CA THR A 215 2.98 -61.52 -38.65
C THR A 215 2.25 -61.10 -37.37
N TYR A 216 2.98 -60.91 -36.27
CA TYR A 216 2.42 -60.46 -34.99
C TYR A 216 1.71 -59.11 -35.11
N PHE A 217 2.37 -58.11 -35.71
CA PHE A 217 1.83 -56.79 -36.02
C PHE A 217 0.54 -56.88 -36.85
N LEU A 218 0.52 -57.65 -37.94
CA LEU A 218 -0.66 -57.76 -38.80
C LEU A 218 -1.86 -58.39 -38.10
N LEU A 219 -1.68 -59.34 -37.18
CA LEU A 219 -2.79 -59.87 -36.38
C LEU A 219 -3.31 -58.85 -35.35
N HIS A 220 -2.44 -58.15 -34.63
CA HIS A 220 -2.84 -57.07 -33.71
C HIS A 220 -3.53 -55.91 -34.44
N GLU A 221 -3.09 -55.58 -35.65
CA GLU A 221 -3.70 -54.54 -36.48
C GLU A 221 -5.12 -54.93 -36.94
N GLU A 222 -5.31 -56.18 -37.39
CA GLU A 222 -6.65 -56.69 -37.75
C GLU A 222 -7.58 -56.74 -36.53
N LEU A 223 -7.06 -57.07 -35.34
CA LEU A 223 -7.75 -56.95 -34.06
C LEU A 223 -8.12 -55.49 -33.74
N SER A 224 -7.20 -54.55 -33.96
CA SER A 224 -7.42 -53.10 -33.80
C SER A 224 -8.53 -52.57 -34.71
N PHE A 225 -8.58 -53.02 -35.97
CA PHE A 225 -9.64 -52.67 -36.91
C PHE A 225 -11.02 -53.16 -36.45
N VAL A 226 -11.12 -54.31 -35.78
CA VAL A 226 -12.39 -54.79 -35.20
C VAL A 226 -12.86 -53.89 -34.04
N PHE A 227 -11.94 -53.47 -33.17
CA PHE A 227 -12.28 -52.47 -32.14
C PHE A 227 -12.67 -51.11 -32.75
N GLU A 228 -11.99 -50.65 -33.83
CA GLU A 228 -12.36 -49.44 -34.58
C GLU A 228 -13.78 -49.55 -35.18
N MET A 229 -14.17 -50.72 -35.71
CA MET A 229 -15.52 -51.02 -36.22
C MET A 229 -16.61 -51.00 -35.16
N LEU A 230 -16.28 -51.37 -33.92
CA LEU A 230 -17.18 -51.29 -32.76
C LEU A 230 -17.27 -49.87 -32.15
N GLY A 231 -16.43 -48.94 -32.61
CA GLY A 231 -16.30 -47.60 -32.05
C GLY A 231 -15.49 -47.55 -30.74
N LEU A 232 -14.76 -48.62 -30.41
CA LEU A 232 -13.97 -48.77 -29.20
C LEU A 232 -12.53 -48.32 -29.45
N TYR A 233 -12.34 -47.02 -29.72
CA TYR A 233 -11.05 -46.48 -30.14
C TYR A 233 -9.96 -46.60 -29.06
N GLU A 234 -10.30 -46.61 -27.77
CA GLU A 234 -9.33 -46.89 -26.69
C GLU A 234 -8.80 -48.33 -26.73
N GLU A 235 -9.66 -49.33 -26.98
CA GLU A 235 -9.22 -50.73 -27.12
C GLU A 235 -8.36 -50.90 -28.36
N ALA A 236 -8.69 -50.23 -29.46
CA ALA A 236 -7.86 -50.19 -30.66
C ALA A 236 -6.51 -49.50 -30.42
N LEU A 237 -6.47 -48.44 -29.60
CA LEU A 237 -5.24 -47.71 -29.27
C LEU A 237 -4.29 -48.56 -28.43
N ILE A 238 -4.81 -49.27 -27.43
CA ILE A 238 -4.05 -50.21 -26.58
C ILE A 238 -3.32 -51.26 -27.42
N GLN A 239 -3.91 -51.74 -28.52
CA GLN A 239 -3.25 -52.70 -29.40
C GLN A 239 -2.03 -52.11 -30.13
N TYR A 240 -2.12 -50.86 -30.61
CA TYR A 240 -0.97 -50.18 -31.22
C TYR A 240 0.07 -49.79 -30.16
N ASP A 241 -0.34 -49.36 -28.97
CA ASP A 241 0.54 -49.06 -27.85
C ASP A 241 1.33 -50.32 -27.40
N GLU A 242 0.70 -51.51 -27.37
CA GLU A 242 1.40 -52.78 -27.08
C GLU A 242 2.42 -53.16 -28.17
N ILE A 243 2.09 -52.97 -29.46
CA ILE A 243 3.04 -53.21 -30.55
C ILE A 243 4.22 -52.25 -30.48
N ASP A 244 3.97 -50.96 -30.29
CA ASP A 244 5.01 -49.92 -30.27
C ASP A 244 5.94 -50.08 -29.05
N ALA A 245 5.38 -50.43 -27.88
CA ALA A 245 6.17 -50.79 -26.70
C ALA A 245 7.04 -52.03 -26.93
N LEU A 246 6.53 -53.06 -27.61
CA LEU A 246 7.31 -54.25 -27.96
C LEU A 246 8.43 -53.93 -28.96
N LEU A 247 8.15 -53.11 -29.98
CA LEU A 247 9.15 -52.69 -30.97
C LEU A 247 10.28 -51.87 -30.32
N THR A 248 9.93 -50.93 -29.46
CA THR A 248 10.87 -50.15 -28.66
C THR A 248 11.68 -51.05 -27.72
N GLN A 249 11.04 -52.05 -27.09
CA GLN A 249 11.76 -53.03 -26.26
C GLN A 249 12.77 -53.84 -27.07
N LEU A 250 12.42 -54.34 -28.26
CA LEU A 250 13.33 -55.10 -29.11
C LEU A 250 14.57 -54.27 -29.48
N VAL A 251 14.38 -53.00 -29.84
CA VAL A 251 15.48 -52.08 -30.16
C VAL A 251 16.33 -51.69 -28.95
N ILE A 252 15.73 -51.51 -27.76
CA ILE A 252 16.51 -51.27 -26.54
C ILE A 252 17.32 -52.52 -26.15
N ASN A 253 16.74 -53.71 -26.32
CA ASN A 253 17.38 -54.99 -26.04
C ASN A 253 18.58 -55.28 -26.95
N SER A 254 18.58 -54.77 -28.19
CA SER A 254 19.71 -55.01 -29.12
C SER A 254 21.04 -54.57 -28.51
N LYS A 255 21.05 -53.47 -27.74
CA LYS A 255 22.22 -52.93 -27.02
C LYS A 255 22.92 -53.96 -26.12
N TYR A 256 22.19 -54.99 -25.68
CA TYR A 256 22.70 -56.10 -24.87
C TYR A 256 23.12 -57.32 -25.71
N LYS A 257 23.25 -57.13 -27.03
CA LYS A 257 23.59 -58.10 -28.09
C LYS A 257 22.51 -59.14 -28.35
N GLU A 258 21.23 -58.82 -28.11
CA GLU A 258 20.12 -59.63 -28.60
C GLU A 258 19.94 -59.43 -30.12
N PRO A 259 19.84 -60.50 -30.93
CA PRO A 259 19.74 -60.38 -32.39
C PRO A 259 18.36 -59.87 -32.83
N LEU A 260 18.35 -58.93 -33.77
CA LEU A 260 17.14 -58.30 -34.31
C LEU A 260 16.49 -59.07 -35.48
N ASP A 261 16.79 -60.36 -35.63
CA ASP A 261 16.38 -61.22 -36.76
C ASP A 261 14.87 -61.16 -37.07
N CYS A 262 14.04 -60.99 -36.03
CA CYS A 262 12.57 -60.89 -36.16
C CYS A 262 12.05 -59.61 -36.83
N ILE A 263 12.90 -58.56 -36.93
CA ILE A 263 12.61 -57.27 -37.58
C ILE A 263 13.63 -56.89 -38.67
N ASP A 264 14.61 -57.75 -38.99
CA ASP A 264 15.66 -57.52 -39.99
C ASP A 264 15.12 -57.09 -41.37
N VAL A 265 13.94 -57.59 -41.73
CA VAL A 265 13.16 -57.21 -42.93
C VAL A 265 13.00 -55.69 -43.10
N PHE A 266 12.94 -54.93 -41.99
CA PHE A 266 12.76 -53.47 -41.99
C PHE A 266 14.09 -52.69 -41.99
N MET A 267 15.24 -53.36 -41.87
CA MET A 267 16.58 -52.76 -41.75
C MET A 267 17.14 -52.36 -43.12
N ARG A 268 16.47 -51.38 -43.76
CA ARG A 268 16.82 -50.89 -45.10
C ARG A 268 17.03 -49.38 -45.13
N ASP A 269 17.90 -48.94 -46.03
CA ASP A 269 18.18 -47.52 -46.26
C ASP A 269 16.93 -46.73 -46.64
N CYS A 270 16.72 -45.61 -45.95
CA CYS A 270 15.52 -44.79 -46.09
C CYS A 270 15.68 -43.80 -47.24
N LYS A 271 15.01 -44.07 -48.38
CA LYS A 271 15.02 -43.21 -49.59
C LYS A 271 13.86 -42.21 -49.64
N CYS A 272 13.01 -42.21 -48.63
CA CYS A 272 11.92 -41.27 -48.40
C CYS A 272 11.86 -40.93 -46.91
N PHE A 273 11.36 -39.74 -46.58
CA PHE A 273 11.30 -39.23 -45.21
C PHE A 273 10.08 -38.32 -45.05
N ASP A 274 8.94 -38.79 -45.58
CA ASP A 274 7.67 -38.06 -45.63
C ASP A 274 7.04 -37.81 -44.26
N GLY A 275 7.57 -38.48 -43.22
CA GLY A 275 7.03 -38.44 -41.87
C GLY A 275 5.73 -39.24 -41.72
N VAL A 276 5.02 -38.93 -40.65
CA VAL A 276 3.67 -39.44 -40.36
C VAL A 276 2.67 -38.78 -41.30
N LEU A 277 1.87 -39.58 -42.01
CA LEU A 277 0.82 -39.12 -42.92
C LEU A 277 -0.54 -39.67 -42.49
N LEU A 278 -1.54 -38.79 -42.33
CA LEU A 278 -2.85 -39.18 -41.79
C LEU A 278 -3.89 -39.48 -42.88
N ALA A 279 -3.55 -39.19 -44.14
CA ALA A 279 -4.38 -39.47 -45.32
C ALA A 279 -4.60 -40.99 -45.52
N LYS A 280 -5.84 -41.39 -45.85
CA LYS A 280 -6.21 -42.81 -45.99
C LYS A 280 -5.44 -43.52 -47.11
N SER A 281 -5.19 -42.84 -48.23
CA SER A 281 -4.37 -43.31 -49.36
C SER A 281 -2.98 -43.74 -48.90
N SER A 282 -2.25 -42.84 -48.24
CA SER A 282 -0.91 -43.10 -47.69
C SER A 282 -0.92 -44.22 -46.63
N GLN A 283 -1.96 -44.28 -45.79
CA GLN A 283 -2.15 -45.38 -44.83
C GLN A 283 -2.32 -46.74 -45.52
N ASP A 284 -3.20 -46.83 -46.52
CA ASP A 284 -3.41 -48.06 -47.28
C ASP A 284 -2.14 -48.46 -48.06
N PHE A 285 -1.32 -47.49 -48.51
CA PHE A 285 -0.04 -47.69 -49.19
C PHE A 285 1.08 -48.19 -48.26
N LEU A 286 1.35 -47.51 -47.14
CA LEU A 286 2.32 -47.94 -46.12
C LEU A 286 1.98 -49.35 -45.60
N ARG A 287 0.69 -49.64 -45.41
CA ARG A 287 0.23 -50.97 -45.04
C ARG A 287 0.54 -52.03 -46.11
N GLN A 288 0.45 -51.70 -47.40
CA GLN A 288 0.88 -52.61 -48.46
C GLN A 288 2.38 -52.90 -48.37
N LEU A 289 3.22 -51.87 -48.20
CA LEU A 289 4.67 -52.04 -48.06
C LEU A 289 5.06 -52.91 -46.86
N ILE A 290 4.36 -52.79 -45.72
CA ILE A 290 4.60 -53.67 -44.56
C ILE A 290 4.19 -55.11 -44.88
N LYS A 291 3.11 -55.31 -45.64
CA LYS A 291 2.63 -56.64 -46.06
C LYS A 291 3.50 -57.31 -47.14
N THR A 292 4.01 -56.55 -48.10
CA THR A 292 4.96 -57.04 -49.13
C THR A 292 6.38 -57.18 -48.57
N GLN A 293 6.60 -56.81 -47.31
CA GLN A 293 7.91 -56.81 -46.65
C GLN A 293 8.89 -55.86 -47.36
N GLU A 294 8.42 -54.75 -47.92
CA GLU A 294 9.19 -53.72 -48.64
C GLU A 294 9.41 -52.44 -47.81
N ALA A 295 8.63 -52.23 -46.75
CA ALA A 295 8.75 -51.08 -45.83
C ALA A 295 10.13 -50.99 -45.13
N SER A 296 10.57 -49.77 -44.82
CA SER A 296 11.66 -49.51 -43.89
C SER A 296 11.19 -49.46 -42.42
N TYR A 297 12.14 -49.44 -41.48
CA TYR A 297 11.86 -49.25 -40.06
C TYR A 297 11.16 -47.90 -39.78
N VAL A 298 11.56 -46.84 -40.49
CA VAL A 298 10.93 -45.51 -40.37
C VAL A 298 9.50 -45.53 -40.89
N ASP A 299 9.22 -46.26 -41.98
CA ASP A 299 7.84 -46.44 -42.48
C ASP A 299 6.96 -47.18 -41.48
N LEU A 300 7.48 -48.22 -40.83
CA LEU A 300 6.78 -48.98 -39.78
C LEU A 300 6.46 -48.09 -38.57
N ARG A 301 7.45 -47.32 -38.08
CA ARG A 301 7.27 -46.38 -36.96
C ARG A 301 6.26 -45.27 -37.31
N ASN A 302 6.38 -44.66 -38.49
CA ASN A 302 5.45 -43.65 -38.96
C ASN A 302 4.03 -44.22 -39.13
N TYR A 303 3.90 -45.47 -39.59
CA TYR A 303 2.60 -46.15 -39.65
C TYR A 303 2.00 -46.37 -38.26
N LEU A 304 2.73 -46.96 -37.30
CA LEU A 304 2.25 -47.16 -35.93
C LEU A 304 1.77 -45.84 -35.30
N PHE A 305 2.58 -44.79 -35.38
CA PHE A 305 2.25 -43.50 -34.79
C PHE A 305 1.07 -42.79 -35.49
N SER A 306 0.99 -42.87 -36.83
CA SER A 306 -0.15 -42.34 -37.57
C SER A 306 -1.47 -43.02 -37.18
N ARG A 307 -1.44 -44.33 -36.90
CA ARG A 307 -2.59 -45.10 -36.44
C ARG A 307 -3.02 -44.70 -35.03
N GLN A 308 -2.07 -44.51 -34.10
CA GLN A 308 -2.33 -43.94 -32.77
C GLN A 308 -2.98 -42.55 -32.88
N CYS A 309 -2.42 -41.65 -33.70
CA CYS A 309 -2.98 -40.31 -33.96
C CYS A 309 -4.41 -40.34 -34.50
N ILE A 310 -4.69 -41.17 -35.51
CA ILE A 310 -6.04 -41.30 -36.11
C ILE A 310 -7.07 -41.77 -35.06
N LEU A 311 -6.67 -42.63 -34.11
CA LEU A 311 -7.55 -43.09 -33.03
C LEU A 311 -7.75 -42.02 -31.95
N LEU A 312 -6.70 -41.30 -31.57
CA LEU A 312 -6.78 -40.19 -30.60
C LEU A 312 -7.64 -39.03 -31.12
N LEU A 313 -7.50 -38.65 -32.39
CA LEU A 313 -8.37 -37.65 -33.05
C LEU A 313 -9.86 -38.06 -33.01
N LYS A 314 -10.15 -39.36 -33.16
CA LYS A 314 -11.52 -39.90 -33.04
C LYS A 314 -12.07 -39.90 -31.61
N LEU A 315 -11.21 -39.93 -30.60
CA LEU A 315 -11.61 -39.89 -29.19
C LEU A 315 -12.02 -38.49 -28.70
N LYS A 316 -11.79 -37.43 -29.50
CA LYS A 316 -12.34 -36.07 -29.33
C LYS A 316 -12.36 -35.53 -27.88
N ARG A 317 -11.18 -35.31 -27.29
CA ARG A 317 -10.94 -34.40 -26.11
C ARG A 317 -9.48 -34.33 -25.64
N ARG A 318 -8.50 -34.70 -26.49
CA ARG A 318 -7.12 -34.96 -26.06
C ARG A 318 -6.05 -34.47 -27.06
N ALA A 319 -6.21 -33.26 -27.60
CA ALA A 319 -5.22 -32.68 -28.52
C ALA A 319 -3.82 -32.60 -27.89
N TRP A 320 -3.75 -32.27 -26.60
CA TRP A 320 -2.52 -32.23 -25.83
C TRP A 320 -1.86 -33.62 -25.65
N GLU A 321 -2.63 -34.72 -25.55
CA GLU A 321 -2.06 -36.08 -25.46
C GLU A 321 -1.42 -36.48 -26.79
N ILE A 322 -2.03 -36.11 -27.92
CA ILE A 322 -1.43 -36.28 -29.26
C ILE A 322 -0.10 -35.54 -29.33
N ALA A 323 -0.06 -34.29 -28.87
CA ALA A 323 1.16 -33.48 -28.87
C ALA A 323 2.25 -34.04 -27.93
N GLN A 324 1.88 -34.54 -26.76
CA GLN A 324 2.79 -35.19 -25.82
C GLN A 324 3.39 -36.46 -26.43
N ARG A 325 2.53 -37.42 -26.83
CA ARG A 325 2.95 -38.68 -27.45
C ARG A 325 3.80 -38.44 -28.70
N LEU A 326 3.52 -37.36 -29.45
CA LEU A 326 4.34 -37.00 -30.61
C LEU A 326 5.75 -36.55 -30.22
N LEU A 327 5.92 -35.73 -29.19
CA LEU A 327 7.25 -35.34 -28.71
C LEU A 327 8.05 -36.57 -28.25
N GLU A 328 7.41 -37.48 -27.52
CA GLU A 328 8.04 -38.72 -27.07
C GLU A 328 8.44 -39.60 -28.27
N PHE A 329 7.53 -39.82 -29.23
CA PHE A 329 7.79 -40.54 -30.48
C PHE A 329 8.96 -39.95 -31.28
N LEU A 330 8.99 -38.62 -31.48
CA LEU A 330 10.03 -37.97 -32.28
C LEU A 330 11.42 -38.07 -31.63
N HIS A 331 11.50 -37.90 -30.31
CA HIS A 331 12.77 -38.07 -29.59
C HIS A 331 13.24 -39.53 -29.59
N ASN A 332 12.32 -40.49 -29.41
CA ASN A 332 12.63 -41.92 -29.48
C ASN A 332 13.14 -42.28 -30.89
N LEU A 333 12.45 -41.85 -31.95
CA LEU A 333 12.86 -42.09 -33.34
C LEU A 333 14.27 -41.56 -33.64
N VAL A 334 14.61 -40.35 -33.16
CA VAL A 334 15.96 -39.79 -33.32
C VAL A 334 17.02 -40.59 -32.55
N HIS A 335 16.72 -41.00 -31.31
CA HIS A 335 17.65 -41.82 -30.53
C HIS A 335 17.84 -43.21 -31.15
N GLU A 336 16.77 -43.84 -31.65
CA GLU A 336 16.81 -45.14 -32.31
C GLU A 336 17.62 -45.10 -33.61
N LEU A 337 17.38 -44.10 -34.47
CA LEU A 337 18.17 -43.88 -35.69
C LEU A 337 19.65 -43.53 -35.44
N ALA A 338 20.02 -43.21 -34.19
CA ALA A 338 21.40 -42.96 -33.77
C ALA A 338 22.07 -44.19 -33.12
N MET A 339 21.42 -45.37 -33.10
CA MET A 339 22.01 -46.60 -32.57
C MET A 339 22.78 -47.37 -33.66
N ASP A 340 24.08 -47.62 -33.43
CA ASP A 340 24.98 -48.28 -34.40
C ASP A 340 24.52 -49.68 -34.87
N GLU A 341 23.68 -50.36 -34.08
CA GLU A 341 23.16 -51.70 -34.40
C GLU A 341 21.96 -51.66 -35.37
N LEU A 342 21.22 -50.55 -35.39
CA LEU A 342 20.20 -50.26 -36.39
C LEU A 342 20.93 -49.80 -37.67
N LYS A 343 21.29 -50.76 -38.54
CA LYS A 343 22.04 -50.56 -39.79
C LYS A 343 21.23 -49.84 -40.88
N ILE A 344 20.64 -48.70 -40.57
CA ILE A 344 19.74 -47.92 -41.43
C ILE A 344 20.46 -46.63 -41.82
N SER A 345 20.80 -46.46 -43.11
CA SER A 345 21.27 -45.18 -43.59
C SER A 345 20.10 -44.23 -43.92
N MET A 346 20.25 -42.97 -43.53
CA MET A 346 19.36 -41.86 -43.86
C MET A 346 20.20 -40.73 -44.50
N PRO A 347 19.74 -40.08 -45.58
CA PRO A 347 20.42 -38.91 -46.16
C PRO A 347 20.63 -37.81 -45.11
N THR A 348 21.71 -37.04 -45.25
CA THR A 348 22.02 -35.91 -44.36
C THR A 348 20.87 -34.90 -44.35
N GLY A 349 20.25 -34.68 -43.19
CA GLY A 349 19.05 -33.83 -43.02
C GLY A 349 17.70 -34.56 -43.20
N GLY A 350 17.68 -35.81 -43.66
CA GLY A 350 16.45 -36.60 -43.85
C GLY A 350 15.66 -36.81 -42.55
N ALA A 351 16.35 -37.04 -41.43
CA ALA A 351 15.73 -37.10 -40.10
C ALA A 351 15.04 -35.79 -39.72
N SER A 352 15.71 -34.65 -39.91
CA SER A 352 15.14 -33.32 -39.64
C SER A 352 13.94 -33.02 -40.53
N CYS A 353 13.94 -33.46 -41.80
CA CYS A 353 12.76 -33.38 -42.68
C CYS A 353 11.60 -34.24 -42.15
N CYS A 354 11.85 -35.50 -41.79
CA CYS A 354 10.84 -36.42 -41.25
C CYS A 354 10.16 -35.84 -39.99
N ILE A 355 10.95 -35.22 -39.11
CA ILE A 355 10.45 -34.57 -37.87
C ILE A 355 9.57 -33.37 -38.19
N ILE A 356 10.00 -32.49 -39.09
CA ILE A 356 9.24 -31.28 -39.47
C ILE A 356 7.92 -31.68 -40.15
N LEU A 357 7.96 -32.62 -41.11
CA LEU A 357 6.76 -33.06 -41.83
C LEU A 357 5.75 -33.71 -40.89
N THR A 358 6.21 -34.61 -40.02
CA THR A 358 5.40 -35.21 -38.96
C THR A 358 4.76 -34.16 -38.05
N SER A 359 5.56 -33.20 -37.59
CA SER A 359 5.09 -32.12 -36.71
C SER A 359 4.01 -31.28 -37.41
N LEU A 360 4.26 -30.86 -38.66
CA LEU A 360 3.34 -30.05 -39.45
C LEU A 360 2.03 -30.77 -39.81
N GLU A 361 2.06 -32.07 -40.13
CA GLU A 361 0.86 -32.86 -40.43
C GLU A 361 -0.02 -33.03 -39.17
N VAL A 362 0.58 -33.37 -38.02
CA VAL A 362 -0.17 -33.51 -36.77
C VAL A 362 -0.71 -32.17 -36.27
N LEU A 363 0.09 -31.10 -36.36
CA LEU A 363 -0.36 -29.73 -36.06
C LEU A 363 -1.57 -29.34 -36.90
N LYS A 364 -1.50 -29.54 -38.23
CA LYS A 364 -2.61 -29.28 -39.15
C LYS A 364 -3.85 -30.10 -38.80
N ALA A 365 -3.72 -31.40 -38.54
CA ALA A 365 -4.85 -32.26 -38.22
C ALA A 365 -5.52 -31.88 -36.87
N CYS A 366 -4.73 -31.41 -35.90
CA CYS A 366 -5.25 -30.84 -34.66
C CYS A 366 -5.97 -29.51 -34.90
N GLU A 367 -5.41 -28.60 -35.70
CA GLU A 367 -6.07 -27.32 -36.09
C GLU A 367 -7.42 -27.54 -36.80
N GLU A 368 -7.56 -28.62 -37.59
CA GLU A 368 -8.79 -28.96 -38.32
C GLU A 368 -9.85 -29.70 -37.47
N GLN A 369 -9.47 -30.43 -36.41
CA GLN A 369 -10.35 -31.40 -35.74
C GLN A 369 -10.49 -31.21 -34.22
N CYS A 370 -9.64 -30.41 -33.58
CA CYS A 370 -9.64 -30.15 -32.14
C CYS A 370 -10.08 -28.71 -31.81
N PHE A 371 -10.29 -28.41 -30.53
CA PHE A 371 -10.56 -27.03 -30.09
C PHE A 371 -9.27 -26.22 -30.08
N ARG A 372 -9.32 -24.99 -30.60
CA ARG A 372 -8.15 -24.11 -30.69
C ARG A 372 -7.56 -23.77 -29.31
N GLU A 373 -8.39 -23.70 -28.28
CA GLU A 373 -7.99 -23.48 -26.89
C GLU A 373 -7.07 -24.59 -26.36
N ASP A 374 -7.35 -25.86 -26.67
CA ASP A 374 -6.51 -27.01 -26.28
C ASP A 374 -5.08 -26.92 -26.84
N MET A 375 -4.89 -26.19 -27.95
CA MET A 375 -3.59 -25.95 -28.57
C MET A 375 -2.90 -24.70 -28.02
N ILE A 376 -3.65 -23.62 -27.82
CA ILE A 376 -3.15 -22.33 -27.33
C ILE A 376 -2.63 -22.42 -25.89
N TYR A 377 -3.25 -23.25 -25.05
CA TYR A 377 -2.92 -23.36 -23.62
C TYR A 377 -2.14 -24.64 -23.26
N SER A 378 -1.40 -25.21 -24.22
CA SER A 378 -0.68 -26.48 -24.03
C SER A 378 0.82 -26.35 -24.25
N LEU A 379 1.58 -26.76 -23.22
CA LEU A 379 3.04 -26.83 -23.23
C LEU A 379 3.58 -27.75 -24.35
N HIS A 380 2.89 -28.86 -24.64
CA HIS A 380 3.34 -29.81 -25.66
C HIS A 380 3.27 -29.22 -27.07
N PHE A 381 2.25 -28.41 -27.37
CA PHE A 381 2.19 -27.70 -28.66
C PHE A 381 3.28 -26.62 -28.78
N ALA A 382 3.58 -25.88 -27.70
CA ALA A 382 4.70 -24.93 -27.68
C ALA A 382 6.05 -25.62 -27.95
N LEU A 383 6.29 -26.77 -27.30
CA LEU A 383 7.49 -27.59 -27.50
C LEU A 383 7.57 -28.19 -28.90
N LEU A 384 6.45 -28.58 -29.52
CA LEU A 384 6.42 -29.05 -30.92
C LEU A 384 6.80 -27.95 -31.91
N TYR A 385 6.22 -26.75 -31.79
CA TYR A 385 6.62 -25.63 -32.64
C TYR A 385 8.11 -25.28 -32.45
N GLN A 386 8.61 -25.29 -31.21
CA GLN A 386 10.03 -25.09 -30.91
C GLN A 386 10.92 -26.19 -31.54
N TYR A 387 10.53 -27.47 -31.45
CA TYR A 387 11.33 -28.57 -31.97
C TYR A 387 11.34 -28.59 -33.50
N ALA A 388 10.20 -28.32 -34.15
CA ALA A 388 10.12 -28.12 -35.59
C ALA A 388 10.97 -26.92 -36.05
N LYS A 389 10.97 -25.80 -35.30
CA LYS A 389 11.85 -24.65 -35.52
C LYS A 389 13.33 -25.04 -35.43
N GLN A 390 13.73 -25.79 -34.41
CA GLN A 390 15.12 -26.24 -34.23
C GLN A 390 15.57 -27.13 -35.39
N LYS A 391 14.73 -28.09 -35.81
CA LYS A 391 15.04 -28.93 -36.98
C LYS A 391 15.06 -28.17 -38.30
N LEU A 392 14.25 -27.12 -38.43
CA LEU A 392 14.31 -26.23 -39.59
C LEU A 392 15.58 -25.36 -39.59
N ASP A 393 16.06 -24.92 -38.43
CA ASP A 393 17.33 -24.19 -38.25
C ASP A 393 18.53 -25.06 -38.67
N GLU A 394 18.56 -26.33 -38.25
CA GLU A 394 19.54 -27.33 -38.69
C GLU A 394 19.55 -27.50 -40.22
N LEU A 395 18.37 -27.67 -40.84
CA LEU A 395 18.25 -27.75 -42.30
C LEU A 395 18.68 -26.46 -43.00
N GLY A 396 18.35 -25.29 -42.44
CA GLY A 396 18.76 -23.99 -42.97
C GLY A 396 20.27 -23.82 -42.99
N SER A 397 20.96 -24.35 -41.98
CA SER A 397 22.43 -24.39 -41.93
C SER A 397 22.99 -25.34 -42.98
N LEU A 398 22.46 -26.56 -43.09
CA LEU A 398 22.92 -27.58 -44.05
C LEU A 398 22.70 -27.18 -45.52
N CYS A 399 21.58 -26.52 -45.81
CA CYS A 399 21.18 -26.13 -47.17
C CYS A 399 21.63 -24.70 -47.56
N GLY A 400 22.27 -23.95 -46.64
CA GLY A 400 22.69 -22.57 -46.92
C GLY A 400 21.53 -21.58 -47.12
N LEU A 401 20.40 -21.80 -46.42
CA LEU A 401 19.16 -21.02 -46.54
C LEU A 401 18.98 -19.96 -45.44
N LEU A 402 19.84 -19.96 -44.41
CA LEU A 402 19.85 -18.92 -43.36
C LEU A 402 20.19 -17.53 -43.96
N PRO A 403 19.77 -16.42 -43.32
CA PRO A 403 19.89 -15.08 -43.93
C PRO A 403 21.34 -14.69 -44.31
N ASP A 404 22.31 -14.98 -43.45
CA ASP A 404 23.74 -14.68 -43.68
C ASP A 404 24.48 -15.67 -44.60
N THR A 405 23.89 -16.82 -44.95
CA THR A 405 24.59 -17.86 -45.72
C THR A 405 24.25 -17.85 -47.20
N THR A 406 25.23 -18.24 -48.02
CA THR A 406 25.06 -18.53 -49.44
C THR A 406 25.12 -20.05 -49.66
N PRO A 407 24.30 -20.63 -50.55
CA PRO A 407 24.28 -22.08 -50.78
C PRO A 407 25.54 -22.53 -51.55
N THR A 408 26.46 -23.17 -50.83
CA THR A 408 27.62 -23.90 -51.40
C THR A 408 27.15 -25.05 -52.31
N GLU A 409 27.98 -25.48 -53.26
CA GLU A 409 27.70 -26.63 -54.15
C GLU A 409 27.28 -27.91 -53.38
N ILE A 410 27.96 -28.21 -52.27
CA ILE A 410 27.59 -29.32 -51.36
C ILE A 410 26.19 -29.11 -50.75
N ALA A 411 25.85 -27.88 -50.37
CA ALA A 411 24.55 -27.55 -49.79
C ALA A 411 23.41 -27.68 -50.83
N GLN A 412 23.70 -27.36 -52.11
CA GLN A 412 22.77 -27.59 -53.22
C GLN A 412 22.58 -29.09 -53.46
N GLN A 413 23.65 -29.89 -53.50
CA GLN A 413 23.55 -31.36 -53.64
C GLN A 413 22.75 -32.01 -52.50
N ILE A 414 22.93 -31.54 -51.26
CA ILE A 414 22.10 -31.96 -50.11
C ILE A 414 20.64 -31.55 -50.34
N THR A 415 20.38 -30.30 -50.76
CA THR A 415 19.03 -29.79 -51.03
C THR A 415 18.31 -30.61 -52.10
N ASP A 416 18.97 -30.93 -53.22
CA ASP A 416 18.40 -31.76 -54.30
C ASP A 416 18.11 -33.18 -53.82
N THR A 417 19.03 -33.77 -53.03
CA THR A 417 18.82 -35.09 -52.40
C THR A 417 17.60 -35.05 -51.47
N LEU A 418 17.45 -34.00 -50.67
CA LEU A 418 16.33 -33.81 -49.76
C LEU A 418 15.00 -33.60 -50.52
N LEU A 419 14.96 -32.72 -51.52
CA LEU A 419 13.79 -32.50 -52.36
C LEU A 419 13.35 -33.78 -53.07
N SER A 420 14.31 -34.59 -53.54
CA SER A 420 14.03 -35.87 -54.20
C SER A 420 13.41 -36.94 -53.28
N GLY A 421 13.42 -36.76 -51.96
CA GLY A 421 12.93 -37.73 -50.98
C GLY A 421 11.64 -37.35 -50.25
N ILE A 422 11.08 -36.16 -50.53
CA ILE A 422 9.81 -35.68 -49.96
C ILE A 422 8.66 -35.96 -50.93
N ALA A 423 7.51 -36.37 -50.38
CA ALA A 423 6.25 -36.71 -51.03
C ALA A 423 6.26 -37.98 -51.92
N LYS A 424 7.07 -38.99 -51.58
CA LYS A 424 7.10 -40.27 -52.33
C LYS A 424 5.93 -41.21 -52.02
N THR A 425 5.34 -41.10 -50.84
CA THR A 425 4.27 -41.97 -50.31
C THR A 425 2.88 -41.32 -50.38
N GLN A 426 2.79 -40.15 -51.02
CA GLN A 426 1.55 -39.41 -51.27
C GLN A 426 1.13 -39.56 -52.74
N THR A 427 -0.18 -39.52 -53.00
CA THR A 427 -0.69 -39.48 -54.38
C THR A 427 -0.90 -38.03 -54.83
N ASP A 428 -0.92 -37.75 -56.13
CA ASP A 428 -1.15 -36.39 -56.67
C ASP A 428 -2.45 -35.73 -56.14
N GLY A 429 -3.45 -36.53 -55.76
CA GLY A 429 -4.69 -36.04 -55.15
C GLY A 429 -4.57 -35.59 -53.68
N ASP A 430 -3.54 -36.06 -52.97
CA ASP A 430 -3.26 -35.69 -51.58
C ASP A 430 -2.42 -34.39 -51.48
N LEU A 431 -1.70 -34.04 -52.54
CA LEU A 431 -0.79 -32.89 -52.63
C LEU A 431 -1.51 -31.54 -52.85
N GLN A 432 -2.33 -31.17 -51.87
CA GLN A 432 -2.89 -29.82 -51.75
C GLN A 432 -1.78 -28.75 -51.72
N PRO A 433 -1.96 -27.55 -52.31
CA PRO A 433 -0.91 -26.53 -52.43
C PRO A 433 -0.39 -25.93 -51.11
N ASN A 434 -1.02 -26.28 -49.98
CA ASN A 434 -0.63 -25.94 -48.62
C ASN A 434 -0.43 -27.18 -47.72
N SER A 435 -0.15 -28.35 -48.30
CA SER A 435 0.22 -29.55 -47.54
C SER A 435 1.58 -29.36 -46.82
N PRO A 436 1.85 -30.06 -45.70
CA PRO A 436 3.15 -30.03 -45.03
C PRO A 436 4.33 -30.27 -45.99
N SER A 437 4.20 -31.25 -46.87
CA SER A 437 5.24 -31.61 -47.86
C SER A 437 5.48 -30.50 -48.88
N THR A 438 4.43 -29.89 -49.43
CA THR A 438 4.59 -28.76 -50.37
C THR A 438 5.11 -27.50 -49.66
N ARG A 439 4.75 -27.27 -48.39
CA ARG A 439 5.32 -26.19 -47.56
C ARG A 439 6.83 -26.38 -47.36
N LEU A 440 7.28 -27.58 -46.98
CA LEU A 440 8.71 -27.86 -46.77
C LEU A 440 9.50 -27.86 -48.08
N GLN A 441 8.96 -28.44 -49.17
CA GLN A 441 9.59 -28.38 -50.50
C GLN A 441 9.79 -26.93 -50.94
N LYS A 442 8.75 -26.08 -50.85
CA LYS A 442 8.87 -24.64 -51.15
C LYS A 442 9.92 -23.95 -50.28
N ALA A 443 9.97 -24.27 -48.99
CA ALA A 443 10.97 -23.72 -48.07
C ALA A 443 12.40 -24.11 -48.48
N LEU A 444 12.65 -25.39 -48.77
CA LEU A 444 13.98 -25.85 -49.21
C LEU A 444 14.38 -25.29 -50.59
N SER A 445 13.43 -25.09 -51.51
CA SER A 445 13.69 -24.53 -52.84
C SER A 445 13.87 -23.01 -52.87
N SER A 446 13.55 -22.27 -51.80
CA SER A 446 13.61 -20.81 -51.81
C SER A 446 13.92 -20.20 -50.45
N LYS A 447 15.01 -19.42 -50.38
CA LYS A 447 15.43 -18.67 -49.18
C LYS A 447 14.30 -17.80 -48.60
N ASN A 448 13.44 -17.20 -49.42
CA ASN A 448 12.31 -16.40 -48.94
C ASN A 448 11.21 -17.27 -48.29
N ALA A 449 10.90 -18.44 -48.88
CA ALA A 449 9.92 -19.38 -48.33
C ALA A 449 10.44 -20.08 -47.07
N PHE A 450 11.74 -20.39 -47.01
CA PHE A 450 12.42 -20.86 -45.79
C PHE A 450 12.22 -19.86 -44.65
N GLN A 451 12.54 -18.59 -44.88
CA GLN A 451 12.40 -17.56 -43.85
C GLN A 451 10.94 -17.37 -43.41
N ALA A 452 9.98 -17.43 -44.33
CA ALA A 452 8.56 -17.35 -43.97
C ALA A 452 8.10 -18.51 -43.07
N LEU A 453 8.53 -19.74 -43.35
CA LEU A 453 8.23 -20.91 -42.51
C LEU A 453 8.92 -20.84 -41.14
N TYR A 454 10.16 -20.36 -41.10
CA TYR A 454 10.91 -20.14 -39.86
C TYR A 454 10.23 -19.13 -38.93
N LEU A 455 9.76 -18.01 -39.50
CA LEU A 455 9.02 -17.00 -38.74
C LEU A 455 7.68 -17.54 -38.23
N ASP A 456 6.86 -18.19 -39.08
CA ASP A 456 5.57 -18.79 -38.68
C ASP A 456 5.73 -19.76 -37.49
N LEU A 457 6.70 -20.67 -37.54
CA LEU A 457 6.96 -21.61 -36.44
C LEU A 457 7.48 -20.92 -35.17
N THR A 458 8.36 -19.93 -35.31
CA THR A 458 8.96 -19.22 -34.16
C THR A 458 7.94 -18.31 -33.47
N GLU A 459 7.14 -17.57 -34.24
CA GLU A 459 6.13 -16.65 -33.73
C GLU A 459 4.99 -17.42 -33.03
N ARG A 460 4.52 -18.53 -33.61
CA ARG A 460 3.56 -19.44 -32.96
C ARG A 460 4.11 -20.06 -31.66
N ALA A 461 5.37 -20.51 -31.65
CA ALA A 461 5.99 -21.01 -30.42
C ALA A 461 5.99 -19.93 -29.32
N ILE A 462 6.41 -18.70 -29.65
CA ILE A 462 6.43 -17.56 -28.73
C ILE A 462 5.01 -17.21 -28.24
N GLU A 463 4.00 -17.23 -29.11
CA GLU A 463 2.60 -16.99 -28.77
C GLU A 463 2.09 -18.02 -27.75
N VAL A 464 2.22 -19.31 -28.03
CA VAL A 464 1.77 -20.38 -27.11
C VAL A 464 2.56 -20.31 -25.79
N PHE A 465 3.88 -20.10 -25.81
CA PHE A 465 4.67 -19.94 -24.57
C PHE A 465 4.26 -18.72 -23.72
N LYS A 466 3.82 -17.61 -24.34
CA LYS A 466 3.24 -16.46 -23.61
C LYS A 466 1.89 -16.83 -23.00
N ASN A 467 1.02 -17.48 -23.76
CA ASN A 467 -0.34 -17.83 -23.33
C ASN A 467 -0.37 -18.83 -22.16
N ILE A 468 0.63 -19.71 -22.05
CA ILE A 468 0.81 -20.62 -20.88
C ILE A 468 1.66 -20.01 -19.74
N GLY A 469 1.92 -18.69 -19.76
CA GLY A 469 2.67 -18.00 -18.70
C GLY A 469 4.19 -18.29 -18.66
N ARG A 470 4.75 -19.05 -19.60
CA ARG A 470 6.17 -19.45 -19.63
C ARG A 470 7.06 -18.35 -20.26
N ALA A 471 7.02 -17.16 -19.68
CA ALA A 471 7.65 -15.94 -20.21
C ALA A 471 9.16 -16.08 -20.51
N ARG A 472 9.91 -16.87 -19.72
CA ARG A 472 11.34 -17.14 -19.99
C ARG A 472 11.56 -17.85 -21.33
N ALA A 473 10.79 -18.89 -21.63
CA ALA A 473 10.91 -19.64 -22.88
C ALA A 473 10.56 -18.78 -24.09
N ALA A 474 9.47 -18.00 -23.99
CA ALA A 474 9.10 -17.02 -25.01
C ALA A 474 10.19 -15.96 -25.26
N LYS A 475 10.86 -15.48 -24.21
CA LYS A 475 11.96 -14.51 -24.33
C LYS A 475 13.25 -15.12 -24.88
N VAL A 476 13.58 -16.36 -24.55
CA VAL A 476 14.72 -17.09 -25.16
C VAL A 476 14.51 -17.25 -26.67
N LEU A 477 13.33 -17.71 -27.10
CA LEU A 477 12.97 -17.75 -28.52
C LEU A 477 12.93 -16.36 -29.16
N GLY A 478 12.57 -15.32 -28.40
CA GLY A 478 12.69 -13.92 -28.80
C GLY A 478 14.14 -13.49 -29.10
N VAL A 479 15.14 -14.00 -28.37
CA VAL A 479 16.57 -13.73 -28.65
C VAL A 479 17.03 -14.44 -29.92
N ASP A 480 16.62 -15.69 -30.14
CA ASP A 480 16.86 -16.42 -31.41
C ASP A 480 16.26 -15.64 -32.60
N LEU A 481 14.99 -15.23 -32.47
CA LEU A 481 14.26 -14.47 -33.47
C LEU A 481 14.91 -13.10 -33.72
N ALA A 482 15.39 -12.42 -32.68
CA ALA A 482 16.13 -11.18 -32.83
C ALA A 482 17.45 -11.39 -33.60
N GLN A 483 18.18 -12.48 -33.34
CA GLN A 483 19.39 -12.82 -34.09
C GLN A 483 19.07 -13.09 -35.57
N PHE A 484 17.94 -13.74 -35.86
CA PHE A 484 17.45 -13.95 -37.22
C PHE A 484 17.02 -12.65 -37.94
N TYR A 485 16.46 -11.68 -37.21
CA TYR A 485 16.21 -10.35 -37.75
C TYR A 485 17.49 -9.54 -37.96
N CYS A 486 18.50 -9.68 -37.08
CA CYS A 486 19.82 -9.05 -37.25
C CYS A 486 20.53 -9.48 -38.53
N SER A 487 20.48 -10.78 -38.87
CA SER A 487 21.09 -11.33 -40.08
C SER A 487 20.33 -10.97 -41.37
N ARG A 488 19.07 -10.56 -41.26
CA ARG A 488 18.32 -9.90 -42.35
C ARG A 488 18.62 -8.39 -42.49
N GLY A 489 19.38 -7.81 -41.55
CA GLY A 489 19.54 -6.34 -41.44
C GLY A 489 18.32 -5.62 -40.87
N GLU A 490 17.30 -6.34 -40.38
CA GLU A 490 16.06 -5.78 -39.83
C GLU A 490 16.20 -5.44 -38.34
N PHE A 491 17.20 -4.63 -38.01
CA PHE A 491 17.55 -4.28 -36.62
C PHE A 491 16.37 -3.67 -35.83
N TYR A 492 15.42 -3.01 -36.50
CA TYR A 492 14.23 -2.41 -35.89
C TYR A 492 13.27 -3.44 -35.28
N ARG A 493 13.24 -4.68 -35.79
CA ARG A 493 12.49 -5.80 -35.18
C ARG A 493 13.28 -6.51 -34.09
N ALA A 494 14.60 -6.52 -34.19
CA ALA A 494 15.49 -7.16 -33.23
C ALA A 494 15.63 -6.37 -31.92
N GLU A 495 15.72 -5.03 -31.98
CA GLU A 495 15.90 -4.16 -30.81
C GLU A 495 14.90 -4.43 -29.67
N PRO A 496 13.55 -4.40 -29.87
CA PRO A 496 12.60 -4.59 -28.78
C PRO A 496 12.69 -5.98 -28.12
N LEU A 497 12.89 -7.03 -28.92
CA LEU A 497 13.05 -8.41 -28.43
C LEU A 497 14.29 -8.54 -27.53
N LEU A 498 15.41 -7.91 -27.91
CA LEU A 498 16.64 -7.89 -27.12
C LEU A 498 16.52 -7.02 -25.87
N VAL A 499 15.80 -5.89 -25.93
CA VAL A 499 15.52 -5.06 -24.75
C VAL A 499 14.74 -5.84 -23.69
N ASP A 500 13.70 -6.57 -24.09
CA ASP A 500 12.85 -7.33 -23.15
C ASP A 500 13.55 -8.57 -22.55
N ALA A 501 14.47 -9.17 -23.30
CA ALA A 501 15.36 -10.22 -22.83
C ALA A 501 16.44 -9.67 -21.88
N TYR A 502 17.11 -8.56 -22.24
CA TYR A 502 18.11 -7.91 -21.38
C TYR A 502 17.52 -7.48 -20.04
N LYS A 503 16.34 -6.84 -20.04
CA LYS A 503 15.61 -6.47 -18.81
C LYS A 503 15.36 -7.69 -17.91
N MET A 504 14.93 -8.81 -18.50
CA MET A 504 14.72 -10.07 -17.75
C MET A 504 16.02 -10.61 -17.16
N TYR A 505 17.07 -10.79 -17.97
CA TYR A 505 18.34 -11.33 -17.50
C TYR A 505 18.99 -10.44 -16.44
N LYS A 506 18.88 -9.11 -16.57
CA LYS A 506 19.36 -8.15 -15.56
C LYS A 506 18.59 -8.26 -14.25
N HIS A 507 17.25 -8.28 -14.31
CA HIS A 507 16.39 -8.41 -13.13
C HIS A 507 16.63 -9.73 -12.38
N GLU A 508 16.72 -10.84 -13.12
CA GLU A 508 16.98 -12.18 -12.58
C GLU A 508 18.46 -12.47 -12.28
N ARG A 509 19.37 -11.49 -12.48
CA ARG A 509 20.82 -11.56 -12.21
C ARG A 509 21.60 -12.62 -13.03
N TRP A 510 21.12 -12.98 -14.23
CA TRP A 510 21.88 -13.78 -15.19
C TRP A 510 22.93 -12.92 -15.92
N ILE A 511 23.97 -12.48 -15.19
CA ILE A 511 24.97 -11.49 -15.67
C ILE A 511 25.52 -11.87 -17.06
N LEU A 512 26.02 -13.09 -17.25
CA LEU A 512 26.61 -13.52 -18.53
C LEU A 512 25.62 -13.42 -19.72
N LEU A 513 24.36 -13.82 -19.51
CA LEU A 513 23.32 -13.75 -20.55
C LEU A 513 22.88 -12.30 -20.80
N ALA A 514 22.81 -11.48 -19.74
CA ALA A 514 22.56 -10.04 -19.86
C ALA A 514 23.66 -9.36 -20.69
N THR A 515 24.94 -9.63 -20.41
CA THR A 515 26.09 -9.13 -21.18
C THR A 515 26.05 -9.55 -22.64
N GLN A 516 25.83 -10.85 -22.90
CA GLN A 516 25.73 -11.37 -24.28
C GLN A 516 24.56 -10.75 -25.05
N CYS A 517 23.42 -10.55 -24.38
CA CYS A 517 22.25 -9.88 -24.96
C CYS A 517 22.53 -8.39 -25.22
N LEU A 518 23.18 -7.70 -24.28
CA LEU A 518 23.55 -6.28 -24.39
C LEU A 518 24.55 -6.03 -25.52
N VAL A 519 25.51 -6.92 -25.75
CA VAL A 519 26.41 -6.85 -26.92
C VAL A 519 25.64 -6.93 -28.24
N LYS A 520 24.64 -7.83 -28.35
CA LYS A 520 23.76 -7.91 -29.53
C LYS A 520 22.90 -6.65 -29.67
N LEU A 521 22.37 -6.14 -28.56
CA LEU A 521 21.53 -4.93 -28.52
C LEU A 521 22.30 -3.68 -28.93
N ALA A 522 23.52 -3.49 -28.41
CA ALA A 522 24.41 -2.39 -28.76
C ALA A 522 24.71 -2.37 -30.27
N ARG A 523 24.99 -3.54 -30.87
CA ARG A 523 25.16 -3.67 -32.31
C ARG A 523 23.90 -3.24 -33.10
N CYS A 524 22.69 -3.58 -32.62
CA CYS A 524 21.45 -3.13 -33.25
C CYS A 524 21.28 -1.61 -33.17
N GLN A 525 21.50 -1.02 -31.99
CA GLN A 525 21.36 0.41 -31.74
C GLN A 525 22.32 1.25 -32.59
N LYS A 526 23.59 0.80 -32.73
CA LYS A 526 24.58 1.43 -33.63
C LYS A 526 24.10 1.45 -35.08
N GLN A 527 23.55 0.33 -35.58
CA GLN A 527 23.04 0.24 -36.97
C GLN A 527 21.78 1.08 -37.19
N LEU A 528 20.91 1.21 -36.17
CA LEU A 528 19.73 2.07 -36.19
C LEU A 528 20.04 3.56 -35.97
N LYS A 529 21.29 3.92 -35.66
CA LYS A 529 21.70 5.27 -35.24
C LYS A 529 20.96 5.80 -34.00
N HIS A 530 20.50 4.91 -33.12
CA HIS A 530 19.98 5.26 -31.79
C HIS A 530 21.18 5.54 -30.86
N LEU A 531 21.86 6.68 -31.08
CA LEU A 531 23.12 7.03 -30.41
C LEU A 531 22.95 7.17 -28.89
N ASP A 532 21.77 7.62 -28.45
CA ASP A 532 21.36 7.74 -27.05
C ASP A 532 21.39 6.38 -26.33
N LYS A 533 20.68 5.40 -26.88
CA LYS A 533 20.62 4.05 -26.33
C LYS A 533 21.96 3.32 -26.52
N TYR A 534 22.66 3.59 -27.62
CA TYR A 534 23.97 3.00 -27.89
C TYR A 534 25.02 3.46 -26.87
N ALA A 535 25.07 4.77 -26.55
CA ALA A 535 25.94 5.31 -25.51
C ALA A 535 25.65 4.67 -24.14
N ALA A 536 24.37 4.50 -23.78
CA ALA A 536 23.97 3.81 -22.55
C ALA A 536 24.31 2.31 -22.54
N SER A 537 24.30 1.64 -23.69
CA SER A 537 24.79 0.25 -23.80
C SER A 537 26.31 0.18 -23.67
N CYS A 538 27.06 1.07 -24.33
CA CYS A 538 28.52 1.12 -24.26
C CYS A 538 29.03 1.48 -22.85
N SER A 539 28.39 2.40 -22.13
CA SER A 539 28.79 2.77 -20.76
C SER A 539 28.66 1.59 -19.79
N ILE A 540 27.64 0.75 -19.95
CA ILE A 540 27.49 -0.49 -19.17
C ILE A 540 28.54 -1.53 -19.60
N LEU A 541 28.74 -1.75 -20.90
CA LEU A 541 29.67 -2.76 -21.44
C LEU A 541 31.15 -2.45 -21.12
N ALA A 542 31.53 -1.17 -21.02
CA ALA A 542 32.87 -0.75 -20.61
C ALA A 542 33.21 -1.20 -19.17
N CYS A 543 32.22 -1.25 -18.28
CA CYS A 543 32.41 -1.61 -16.88
C CYS A 543 32.20 -3.10 -16.57
N GLU A 544 31.74 -3.87 -17.56
CA GLU A 544 31.21 -5.21 -17.37
C GLU A 544 32.33 -6.24 -17.14
N GLN A 545 32.49 -6.70 -15.89
CA GLN A 545 33.58 -7.59 -15.47
C GLN A 545 33.58 -8.96 -16.18
N SER A 546 32.44 -9.38 -16.75
CA SER A 546 32.36 -10.60 -17.55
C SER A 546 32.97 -10.50 -18.96
N LEU A 547 33.43 -9.30 -19.38
CA LEU A 547 34.13 -9.10 -20.66
C LEU A 547 35.66 -9.03 -20.52
N PRO A 548 36.43 -9.58 -21.48
CA PRO A 548 37.87 -9.37 -21.58
C PRO A 548 38.22 -7.88 -21.68
N SER A 549 39.39 -7.47 -21.15
CA SER A 549 39.78 -6.05 -21.12
C SER A 549 39.79 -5.41 -22.50
N GLU A 550 40.29 -6.10 -23.53
CA GLU A 550 40.27 -5.64 -24.93
C GLU A 550 38.87 -5.20 -25.40
N ARG A 551 37.82 -5.95 -25.01
CA ARG A 551 36.43 -5.61 -25.36
C ARG A 551 35.89 -4.45 -24.54
N ARG A 552 36.29 -4.32 -23.28
CA ARG A 552 35.93 -3.16 -22.43
C ARG A 552 36.55 -1.89 -22.99
N SER A 553 37.85 -1.90 -23.28
CA SER A 553 38.57 -0.80 -23.93
C SER A 553 37.94 -0.42 -25.29
N HIS A 554 37.53 -1.41 -26.10
CA HIS A 554 36.80 -1.14 -27.34
C HIS A 554 35.48 -0.39 -27.10
N TYR A 555 34.65 -0.81 -26.13
CA TYR A 555 33.41 -0.09 -25.82
C TYR A 555 33.65 1.28 -25.17
N THR A 556 34.74 1.48 -24.43
CA THR A 556 35.20 2.80 -23.98
C THR A 556 35.53 3.68 -25.18
N GLN A 557 36.30 3.20 -26.16
CA GLN A 557 36.64 3.94 -27.37
C GLN A 557 35.42 4.25 -28.26
N GLU A 558 34.47 3.32 -28.36
CA GLU A 558 33.19 3.55 -29.04
C GLU A 558 32.33 4.59 -28.32
N LEU A 559 32.29 4.59 -26.98
CA LEU A 559 31.63 5.64 -26.20
C LEU A 559 32.28 7.00 -26.47
N LEU A 560 33.62 7.08 -26.40
CA LEU A 560 34.42 8.28 -26.73
C LEU A 560 34.16 8.77 -28.16
N GLN A 561 33.98 7.86 -29.12
CA GLN A 561 33.63 8.20 -30.50
C GLN A 561 32.23 8.79 -30.60
N VAL A 562 31.23 8.23 -29.91
CA VAL A 562 29.87 8.83 -29.86
C VAL A 562 29.92 10.25 -29.28
N MET A 563 30.77 10.53 -28.28
CA MET A 563 30.94 11.89 -27.76
C MET A 563 31.50 12.83 -28.83
N ARG A 564 32.51 12.40 -29.60
CA ARG A 564 33.08 13.19 -30.70
C ARG A 564 32.05 13.46 -31.79
N ASP A 565 31.32 12.43 -32.22
CA ASP A 565 30.31 12.52 -33.29
C ASP A 565 29.08 13.37 -32.89
N THR A 566 28.87 13.62 -31.59
CA THR A 566 27.71 14.36 -31.07
C THR A 566 28.02 15.78 -30.61
N MET A 567 29.28 16.25 -30.66
CA MET A 567 29.67 17.61 -30.25
C MET A 567 28.82 18.72 -30.91
N ASP A 568 28.53 18.56 -32.20
CA ASP A 568 27.75 19.51 -33.00
C ASP A 568 26.22 19.37 -32.84
N SER A 569 25.74 18.43 -32.02
CA SER A 569 24.31 18.20 -31.81
C SER A 569 23.68 19.27 -30.89
N ALA A 570 22.44 19.67 -31.23
CA ALA A 570 21.71 20.71 -30.50
C ALA A 570 21.13 20.24 -29.14
N GLN A 571 21.01 18.93 -28.93
CA GLN A 571 20.51 18.33 -27.69
C GLN A 571 21.61 17.44 -27.09
N ALA A 572 21.79 17.53 -25.77
CA ALA A 572 22.68 16.63 -25.03
C ALA A 572 22.05 15.23 -24.91
N ILE A 573 22.89 14.21 -24.98
CA ILE A 573 22.49 12.82 -24.78
C ILE A 573 22.58 12.50 -23.29
N ILE A 574 21.45 12.13 -22.70
CA ILE A 574 21.40 11.76 -21.29
C ILE A 574 21.67 10.26 -21.12
N VAL A 575 22.65 9.92 -20.28
CA VAL A 575 23.02 8.54 -19.94
C VAL A 575 23.01 8.36 -18.42
N ARG A 576 22.68 7.17 -17.91
CA ARG A 576 22.85 6.89 -16.46
C ARG A 576 24.34 6.88 -16.10
N ALA A 577 24.68 7.59 -15.03
CA ALA A 577 26.04 7.65 -14.51
C ALA A 577 26.57 6.26 -14.13
N GLU A 578 25.79 5.45 -13.41
CA GLU A 578 26.14 4.07 -13.08
C GLU A 578 26.04 3.14 -14.31
N PRO A 579 26.98 2.20 -14.51
CA PRO A 579 28.11 1.86 -13.63
C PRO A 579 29.41 2.64 -13.91
N LEU A 580 29.46 3.47 -14.96
CA LEU A 580 30.66 4.12 -15.48
C LEU A 580 31.28 5.11 -14.49
N LEU A 581 30.43 5.90 -13.86
CA LEU A 581 30.75 6.81 -12.77
C LEU A 581 30.08 6.28 -11.51
N ARG A 582 30.78 6.33 -10.37
CA ARG A 582 30.24 5.93 -9.04
C ARG A 582 30.58 6.98 -7.99
N VAL A 583 29.57 7.48 -7.27
CA VAL A 583 29.79 8.37 -6.12
C VAL A 583 30.28 7.53 -4.95
N GLU A 584 31.49 7.81 -4.45
CA GLU A 584 32.09 7.11 -3.32
C GLU A 584 31.80 7.85 -1.99
N ASP A 585 31.88 9.19 -2.00
CA ASP A 585 31.65 10.03 -0.82
C ASP A 585 31.23 11.45 -1.21
N VAL A 586 30.46 12.11 -0.33
CA VAL A 586 30.07 13.52 -0.44
C VAL A 586 30.12 14.15 0.95
N GLN A 587 30.92 15.20 1.10
CA GLN A 587 31.12 15.93 2.36
C GLN A 587 30.74 17.40 2.19
N ILE A 588 29.89 17.91 3.07
CA ILE A 588 29.48 19.32 3.09
C ILE A 588 30.34 20.03 4.15
N ASP A 589 31.10 21.05 3.74
CA ASP A 589 32.07 21.74 4.61
C ASP A 589 31.39 22.90 5.38
N LEU A 590 30.46 22.57 6.29
CA LEU A 590 29.69 23.53 7.09
C LEU A 590 29.65 23.11 8.57
N MET A 591 29.78 24.08 9.48
CA MET A 591 29.69 23.85 10.93
C MET A 591 28.29 23.33 11.31
N LYS A 592 28.22 22.05 11.70
CA LYS A 592 26.96 21.31 11.97
C LYS A 592 25.98 21.25 10.78
N GLY A 593 26.42 21.54 9.55
CA GLY A 593 25.54 21.60 8.37
C GLY A 593 24.67 22.87 8.30
N ILE A 594 25.07 23.96 8.98
CA ILE A 594 24.39 25.25 8.97
C ILE A 594 25.34 26.29 8.38
N GLY A 595 24.85 27.11 7.44
CA GLY A 595 25.55 28.26 6.87
C GLY A 595 24.73 29.55 6.96
N SER A 596 25.37 30.69 6.68
CA SER A 596 24.73 32.01 6.68
C SER A 596 24.30 32.44 5.28
N VAL A 597 23.29 33.30 5.17
CA VAL A 597 22.89 33.91 3.89
C VAL A 597 24.09 34.65 3.27
N GLY A 598 24.41 34.34 2.01
CA GLY A 598 25.58 34.91 1.30
C GLY A 598 26.91 34.20 1.56
N GLU A 599 26.97 33.16 2.40
CA GLU A 599 28.17 32.34 2.59
C GLU A 599 28.44 31.45 1.35
N SER A 600 29.72 31.24 1.02
CA SER A 600 30.13 30.37 -0.09
C SER A 600 30.22 28.92 0.37
N ILE A 601 29.17 28.14 0.11
CA ILE A 601 29.08 26.74 0.51
C ILE A 601 30.02 25.90 -0.37
N ASN A 602 30.77 24.98 0.26
CA ASN A 602 31.71 24.09 -0.40
C ASN A 602 31.32 22.62 -0.14
N VAL A 603 31.16 21.84 -1.21
CA VAL A 603 30.84 20.42 -1.16
C VAL A 603 31.93 19.63 -1.86
N LYS A 604 32.60 18.74 -1.10
CA LYS A 604 33.65 17.85 -1.60
C LYS A 604 33.01 16.55 -2.09
N LEU A 605 33.17 16.26 -3.37
CA LEU A 605 32.67 15.07 -4.06
C LEU A 605 33.82 14.13 -4.37
N LYS A 606 33.71 12.85 -3.96
CA LYS A 606 34.59 11.78 -4.42
C LYS A 606 33.87 10.94 -5.48
N LEU A 607 34.34 11.01 -6.72
CA LEU A 607 33.75 10.36 -7.87
C LEU A 607 34.73 9.34 -8.48
N PHE A 608 34.37 8.06 -8.42
CA PHE A 608 35.07 7.02 -9.16
C PHE A 608 34.66 7.04 -10.63
N SER A 609 35.64 6.93 -11.53
CA SER A 609 35.44 6.76 -12.98
C SER A 609 36.09 5.48 -13.47
N ALA A 610 35.35 4.72 -14.28
CA ALA A 610 35.83 3.53 -14.99
C ALA A 610 36.37 3.85 -16.40
N LEU A 611 36.42 5.12 -16.81
CA LEU A 611 37.02 5.52 -18.09
C LEU A 611 38.54 5.29 -18.05
N GLU A 612 39.06 4.48 -18.97
CA GLU A 612 40.49 4.14 -19.07
C GLU A 612 41.35 5.31 -19.61
N GLU A 613 40.74 6.26 -20.32
CA GLU A 613 41.36 7.48 -20.84
C GLU A 613 40.95 8.71 -20.02
N GLU A 614 41.84 9.70 -19.88
CA GLU A 614 41.55 10.97 -19.19
C GLU A 614 40.68 11.88 -20.07
N VAL A 615 39.53 12.32 -19.56
CA VAL A 615 38.59 13.17 -20.29
C VAL A 615 38.31 14.45 -19.48
N THR A 616 38.08 15.57 -20.15
CA THR A 616 37.69 16.83 -19.48
C THR A 616 36.17 16.90 -19.34
N CYS A 617 35.67 17.00 -18.11
CA CYS A 617 34.27 17.32 -17.82
C CYS A 617 34.05 18.82 -17.98
N GLY A 618 33.10 19.22 -18.82
CA GLY A 618 32.73 20.63 -19.00
C GLY A 618 32.14 21.23 -17.73
N ARG A 619 31.26 20.47 -17.06
CA ARG A 619 30.63 20.83 -15.79
C ARG A 619 30.34 19.59 -14.95
N ILE A 620 30.55 19.69 -13.64
CA ILE A 620 29.99 18.76 -12.66
C ILE A 620 29.06 19.57 -11.77
N SER A 621 27.82 19.12 -11.59
CA SER A 621 26.82 19.87 -10.81
C SER A 621 25.88 18.99 -10.00
N PHE A 622 25.54 19.46 -8.80
CA PHE A 622 24.39 18.99 -8.03
C PHE A 622 23.23 19.95 -8.17
N SER A 623 22.06 19.43 -8.54
CA SER A 623 20.79 20.13 -8.30
C SER A 623 20.48 20.15 -6.81
N ILE A 624 20.05 21.31 -6.33
CA ILE A 624 19.67 21.54 -4.94
C ILE A 624 18.16 21.76 -4.91
N GLN A 625 17.47 21.17 -3.93
CA GLN A 625 16.03 21.36 -3.73
C GLN A 625 15.77 22.11 -2.42
N THR A 626 14.97 23.18 -2.49
CA THR A 626 14.36 23.84 -1.31
C THR A 626 13.07 23.15 -0.91
N ASN A 627 12.81 23.10 0.41
CA ASN A 627 11.53 22.63 0.95
C ASN A 627 10.51 23.77 1.04
N ASP A 628 10.03 24.21 -0.12
CA ASP A 628 9.08 25.31 -0.23
C ASP A 628 7.65 24.84 0.06
N LEU A 629 7.20 24.98 1.32
CA LEU A 629 5.80 24.83 1.72
C LEU A 629 4.98 26.04 1.22
N LYS A 630 4.81 26.15 -0.11
CA LYS A 630 4.00 27.20 -0.74
C LYS A 630 2.57 27.16 -0.16
N ARG A 631 2.19 28.22 0.55
CA ARG A 631 0.87 28.41 1.18
C ARG A 631 -0.24 28.41 0.11
N VAL A 632 -0.90 27.27 -0.10
CA VAL A 632 -2.17 27.24 -0.85
C VAL A 632 -3.32 27.37 0.16
N GLY A 633 -3.94 28.55 0.20
CA GLY A 633 -5.19 28.73 0.92
C GLY A 633 -6.35 28.12 0.16
N SER A 634 -7.02 27.12 0.75
CA SER A 634 -8.42 26.84 0.45
C SER A 634 -9.16 26.33 1.68
N ILE A 635 -10.40 26.77 1.81
CA ILE A 635 -11.20 26.70 3.02
C ILE A 635 -11.92 25.35 3.11
N ARG A 636 -11.81 24.63 4.25
CA ARG A 636 -12.98 24.09 4.98
C ARG A 636 -12.70 23.47 6.37
N SER A 637 -13.50 23.94 7.33
CA SER A 637 -14.07 23.23 8.49
C SER A 637 -13.17 22.47 9.49
N SER A 638 -12.86 23.18 10.58
CA SER A 638 -13.19 22.79 11.97
C SER A 638 -12.92 21.35 12.48
N LYS A 639 -12.04 21.24 13.49
CA LYS A 639 -12.45 21.33 14.92
C LYS A 639 -11.22 21.43 15.83
N ARG A 640 -11.44 21.98 17.03
CA ARG A 640 -10.44 22.13 18.11
C ARG A 640 -9.82 20.78 18.50
N ASN A 641 -8.54 20.81 18.89
CA ASN A 641 -8.10 20.02 20.04
C ASN A 641 -7.06 20.77 20.87
N ARG A 642 -7.04 20.47 22.17
CA ARG A 642 -6.25 21.14 23.21
C ARG A 642 -4.92 20.40 23.42
N ALA A 643 -3.89 21.18 23.67
CA ALA A 643 -2.61 20.95 24.35
C ALA A 643 -2.21 19.54 24.90
N THR A 644 -0.88 19.36 24.93
CA THR A 644 0.00 18.59 25.86
C THR A 644 0.77 17.36 25.33
N SER A 645 2.03 17.32 25.81
CA SER A 645 3.11 16.31 25.72
C SER A 645 3.79 15.99 24.36
N PRO A 646 5.12 15.79 24.34
CA PRO A 646 5.89 15.40 23.16
C PRO A 646 5.85 13.88 22.92
N PRO A 647 5.96 13.38 21.68
CA PRO A 647 5.99 11.95 21.40
C PRO A 647 7.39 11.35 21.58
N GLU A 648 7.48 10.32 22.42
CA GLU A 648 8.62 9.40 22.47
C GLU A 648 8.65 8.45 21.26
N VAL A 649 9.77 7.75 21.12
CA VAL A 649 10.03 6.74 20.09
C VAL A 649 9.14 5.51 20.31
N ALA A 650 8.31 5.15 19.31
CA ALA A 650 7.60 3.88 19.27
C ALA A 650 7.48 3.33 17.84
N GLU A 651 7.40 2.00 17.73
CA GLU A 651 7.66 1.25 16.51
C GLU A 651 6.46 1.15 15.53
N ASN A 652 6.77 0.91 14.26
CA ASN A 652 5.78 0.71 13.20
C ASN A 652 4.85 -0.48 13.48
N ARG A 653 3.57 -0.20 13.73
CA ARG A 653 2.46 -1.11 13.43
C ARG A 653 1.74 -0.65 12.17
N LEU A 654 1.97 -1.34 11.06
CA LEU A 654 1.16 -1.15 9.85
C LEU A 654 -0.10 -2.02 9.97
N SER A 655 -1.26 -1.39 9.73
CA SER A 655 -2.54 -2.07 9.50
C SER A 655 -2.94 -1.93 8.03
N SER A 656 -3.67 -2.92 7.55
CA SER A 656 -3.90 -3.25 6.13
C SER A 656 -5.00 -2.42 5.45
N ALA A 657 -4.82 -2.14 4.15
CA ALA A 657 -5.90 -2.13 3.16
C ALA A 657 -5.37 -2.00 1.71
N ALA A 658 -5.55 -3.06 0.90
CA ALA A 658 -5.55 -3.10 -0.57
C ALA A 658 -4.23 -2.71 -1.32
N LEU A 659 -3.79 -3.34 -2.41
CA LEU A 659 -4.44 -4.27 -3.36
C LEU A 659 -3.55 -5.50 -3.68
N SER A 660 -4.20 -6.53 -4.22
CA SER A 660 -3.72 -7.86 -4.68
C SER A 660 -2.34 -7.98 -5.35
N GLU A 661 -1.56 -8.98 -4.92
CA GLU A 661 -0.67 -9.78 -5.78
C GLU A 661 -1.21 -11.22 -5.88
N GLU A 662 -0.96 -11.91 -7.00
CA GLU A 662 -1.28 -13.34 -7.18
C GLU A 662 -0.04 -14.21 -6.91
N ASP A 663 -0.21 -15.29 -6.14
CA ASP A 663 0.86 -16.24 -5.80
C ASP A 663 1.36 -17.05 -7.01
N LEU A 664 2.69 -17.12 -7.17
CA LEU A 664 3.36 -18.12 -7.99
C LEU A 664 4.22 -19.04 -7.12
N SER A 665 3.61 -20.11 -6.60
CA SER A 665 4.37 -21.25 -6.05
C SER A 665 3.80 -22.60 -6.50
N ASP A 666 4.36 -23.16 -7.57
CA ASP A 666 4.16 -24.57 -7.92
C ASP A 666 4.71 -25.49 -6.82
N LYS A 667 3.86 -26.35 -6.26
CA LYS A 667 4.28 -27.63 -5.67
C LYS A 667 3.34 -28.75 -6.15
N PRO A 668 3.87 -29.93 -6.50
CA PRO A 668 3.05 -31.01 -7.06
C PRO A 668 2.19 -31.69 -6.00
N VAL A 669 1.03 -32.17 -6.44
CA VAL A 669 0.11 -33.02 -5.66
C VAL A 669 0.52 -34.49 -5.81
N THR A 670 0.51 -35.22 -4.69
CA THR A 670 0.45 -36.69 -4.64
C THR A 670 -0.59 -37.09 -3.60
N GLU A 671 -1.50 -37.98 -3.97
CA GLU A 671 -2.66 -38.36 -3.15
C GLU A 671 -2.36 -39.39 -2.05
N ASP A 672 -3.03 -39.20 -0.91
CA ASP A 672 -3.52 -40.14 0.11
C ASP A 672 -2.67 -41.35 0.58
N GLN A 673 -2.39 -41.37 1.89
CA GLN A 673 -3.12 -42.25 2.84
C GLN A 673 -2.90 -41.83 4.32
N ALA A 674 -3.70 -42.39 5.23
CA ALA A 674 -4.07 -41.78 6.52
C ALA A 674 -3.58 -42.52 7.79
N ALA A 675 -3.89 -41.89 8.94
CA ALA A 675 -4.07 -42.43 10.31
C ALA A 675 -2.96 -42.16 11.37
N ASP A 676 -3.43 -41.53 12.46
CA ASP A 676 -3.11 -41.66 13.90
C ASP A 676 -1.67 -41.71 14.45
N GLY A 677 -1.45 -41.06 15.61
CA GLY A 677 -0.39 -41.48 16.54
C GLY A 677 0.28 -40.38 17.39
N GLU A 678 0.12 -40.49 18.70
CA GLU A 678 0.63 -39.61 19.77
C GLU A 678 2.17 -39.48 19.93
N ALA A 679 2.60 -38.28 20.34
CA ALA A 679 3.51 -37.93 21.45
C ALA A 679 4.98 -38.45 21.59
N LEU A 680 5.82 -37.58 22.20
CA LEU A 680 7.16 -37.82 22.81
C LEU A 680 8.33 -38.09 21.82
N SER A 681 9.62 -37.78 22.09
CA SER A 681 10.32 -37.14 23.22
C SER A 681 11.67 -36.51 22.77
N GLU A 682 12.36 -35.83 23.69
CA GLU A 682 13.67 -35.17 23.57
C GLU A 682 14.82 -36.05 23.02
N VAL A 683 15.77 -35.46 22.27
CA VAL A 683 17.22 -35.70 22.47
C VAL A 683 18.02 -34.42 22.18
N ASP A 684 18.89 -34.08 23.11
CA ASP A 684 19.82 -32.95 23.10
C ASP A 684 21.00 -33.13 22.11
N ARG A 685 21.28 -32.16 21.24
CA ARG A 685 22.58 -32.02 20.56
C ARG A 685 22.97 -30.56 20.29
N VAL A 686 24.06 -30.15 20.92
CA VAL A 686 24.71 -28.84 20.75
C VAL A 686 25.43 -28.76 19.40
N GLU A 687 25.00 -27.83 18.54
CA GLU A 687 25.82 -27.34 17.42
C GLU A 687 25.95 -25.82 17.43
N LYS A 688 27.14 -25.33 17.03
CA LYS A 688 27.54 -23.92 17.13
C LYS A 688 26.83 -23.08 16.06
N SER A 689 26.05 -22.09 16.49
CA SER A 689 25.46 -21.11 15.59
C SER A 689 26.53 -20.24 14.91
N ARG A 690 26.68 -20.41 13.59
CA ARG A 690 27.25 -19.37 12.73
C ARG A 690 26.21 -18.26 12.52
N PRO A 691 26.60 -16.98 12.41
CA PRO A 691 25.65 -15.92 12.07
C PRO A 691 25.12 -16.14 10.65
N LEU A 692 23.81 -15.98 10.48
CA LEU A 692 23.18 -15.84 9.17
C LEU A 692 23.66 -14.54 8.50
N PRO A 693 23.90 -14.50 7.17
CA PRO A 693 24.17 -13.25 6.48
C PRO A 693 22.92 -12.34 6.53
N PRO A 694 23.09 -11.01 6.57
CA PRO A 694 21.97 -10.09 6.57
C PRO A 694 21.13 -10.24 5.29
N ARG A 695 19.81 -10.20 5.47
CA ARG A 695 18.82 -10.19 4.38
C ARG A 695 19.14 -9.00 3.45
N PRO A 696 19.30 -9.20 2.12
CA PRO A 696 19.62 -8.09 1.23
C PRO A 696 18.47 -7.06 1.25
N PRO A 697 18.78 -5.76 1.15
CA PRO A 697 17.75 -4.73 1.08
C PRO A 697 16.85 -4.96 -0.14
N LEU A 698 15.55 -4.69 0.04
CA LEU A 698 14.58 -4.62 -1.06
C LEU A 698 15.08 -3.60 -2.09
N LEU A 699 15.23 -4.03 -3.34
CA LEU A 699 15.64 -3.15 -4.43
C LEU A 699 14.46 -2.24 -4.85
N PRO A 700 14.71 -0.99 -5.30
CA PRO A 700 13.66 -0.11 -5.76
C PRO A 700 12.90 -0.68 -6.96
N GLU A 701 11.58 -0.52 -6.97
CA GLU A 701 10.76 -0.71 -8.17
C GLU A 701 11.27 0.23 -9.28
N VAL A 702 11.42 -0.28 -10.50
CA VAL A 702 11.75 0.56 -11.66
C VAL A 702 10.51 1.33 -12.09
N LYS A 703 10.38 2.57 -11.60
CA LYS A 703 9.39 3.54 -12.07
C LYS A 703 9.89 4.27 -13.33
N SER A 704 9.02 5.10 -13.90
CA SER A 704 9.01 5.54 -15.30
C SER A 704 10.23 6.36 -15.76
N VAL A 705 10.33 6.52 -17.10
CA VAL A 705 11.38 7.24 -17.84
C VAL A 705 11.57 8.70 -17.38
N GLU A 706 10.60 9.26 -16.66
CA GLU A 706 10.58 10.64 -16.15
C GLU A 706 11.74 10.95 -15.16
N GLU A 707 12.34 9.94 -14.52
CA GLU A 707 13.48 10.14 -13.61
C GLU A 707 14.80 10.55 -14.29
N LEU A 708 14.90 10.44 -15.62
CA LEU A 708 16.14 10.68 -16.35
C LEU A 708 16.32 12.11 -16.85
N ASN A 709 15.30 12.97 -16.79
CA ASN A 709 15.45 14.35 -17.23
C ASN A 709 16.52 15.05 -16.39
N VAL A 710 17.46 15.73 -17.05
CA VAL A 710 18.36 16.68 -16.39
C VAL A 710 17.49 17.79 -15.82
N LEU A 711 17.57 18.02 -14.51
CA LEU A 711 16.84 19.09 -13.84
C LEU A 711 17.52 20.44 -14.13
N THR A 712 17.27 20.99 -15.33
CA THR A 712 17.77 22.30 -15.77
C THR A 712 16.68 23.14 -16.41
N ASP A 713 16.60 24.39 -15.94
CA ASP A 713 15.93 25.54 -16.58
C ASP A 713 14.40 25.44 -16.74
N GLY A 714 13.71 25.55 -15.59
CA GLY A 714 12.26 25.36 -15.46
C GLY A 714 11.55 26.35 -14.55
N GLY A 715 11.91 27.64 -14.56
CA GLY A 715 11.02 28.71 -14.12
C GLY A 715 10.82 28.91 -12.61
N ASP A 716 11.86 28.73 -11.79
CA ASP A 716 12.14 29.45 -10.54
C ASP A 716 13.66 29.27 -10.27
N SER A 717 14.31 30.10 -9.44
CA SER A 717 15.78 30.18 -9.36
C SER A 717 16.44 29.05 -8.55
N ASP A 718 16.35 27.81 -9.03
CA ASP A 718 17.02 26.64 -8.45
C ASP A 718 18.56 26.74 -8.56
N CYS A 719 19.20 27.20 -7.49
CA CYS A 719 20.65 27.28 -7.42
C CYS A 719 21.32 25.89 -7.48
N CYS A 720 22.42 25.76 -8.23
CA CYS A 720 23.20 24.53 -8.35
C CYS A 720 24.61 24.68 -7.77
N LEU A 721 25.08 23.64 -7.07
CA LEU A 721 26.48 23.50 -6.66
C LEU A 721 27.27 22.99 -7.86
N GLN A 722 28.29 23.72 -8.33
CA GLN A 722 28.98 23.36 -9.57
C GLN A 722 30.50 23.61 -9.55
N CYS A 723 31.20 22.91 -10.45
CA CYS A 723 32.56 23.19 -10.89
C CYS A 723 32.70 22.91 -12.41
N PHE A 724 33.70 23.51 -13.05
CA PHE A 724 33.83 23.56 -14.52
C PHE A 724 35.20 23.13 -15.01
N ASN A 725 35.26 22.56 -16.22
CA ASN A 725 36.48 22.21 -16.95
C ASN A 725 37.50 21.41 -16.13
N VAL A 726 37.04 20.36 -15.45
CA VAL A 726 37.87 19.52 -14.57
C VAL A 726 38.27 18.21 -15.26
N PRO A 727 39.51 17.71 -15.07
CA PRO A 727 39.92 16.41 -15.59
C PRO A 727 39.28 15.27 -14.81
N LEU A 728 38.87 14.22 -15.50
CA LEU A 728 38.34 12.98 -14.96
C LEU A 728 39.25 11.82 -15.40
N LYS A 729 39.93 11.21 -14.43
CA LYS A 729 40.89 10.12 -14.62
C LYS A 729 40.29 8.79 -14.19
N TYR A 730 40.86 7.69 -14.67
CA TYR A 730 40.55 6.35 -14.16
C TYR A 730 40.78 6.28 -12.63
N GLY A 731 39.83 5.71 -11.89
CA GLY A 731 39.87 5.62 -10.43
C GLY A 731 39.10 6.73 -9.72
N VAL A 732 39.43 7.00 -8.46
CA VAL A 732 38.74 8.00 -7.62
C VAL A 732 39.31 9.39 -7.86
N ASN A 733 38.43 10.34 -8.20
CA ASN A 733 38.73 11.75 -8.38
C ASN A 733 38.04 12.56 -7.27
N GLU A 734 38.64 13.68 -6.86
CA GLU A 734 38.09 14.56 -5.82
C GLU A 734 37.82 15.96 -6.41
N TYR A 735 36.60 16.46 -6.21
CA TYR A 735 36.15 17.75 -6.73
C TYR A 735 35.50 18.60 -5.64
N ASN A 736 35.75 19.91 -5.66
CA ASN A 736 35.09 20.89 -4.80
C ASN A 736 34.04 21.64 -5.63
N LEU A 737 32.77 21.50 -5.27
CA LEU A 737 31.65 22.22 -5.88
C LEU A 737 31.25 23.38 -4.98
N THR A 738 30.99 24.55 -5.57
CA THR A 738 30.66 25.76 -4.80
C THR A 738 29.38 26.43 -5.27
N ALA A 739 28.68 27.07 -4.33
CA ALA A 739 27.50 27.89 -4.56
C ALA A 739 27.37 28.96 -3.48
N GLN A 740 26.79 30.12 -3.85
CA GLN A 740 26.31 31.12 -2.91
C GLN A 740 24.79 31.12 -2.95
N LEU A 741 24.16 31.17 -1.78
CA LEU A 741 22.71 31.06 -1.64
C LEU A 741 22.16 32.29 -0.91
N SER A 742 21.11 32.87 -1.48
CA SER A 742 20.53 34.17 -1.09
C SER A 742 19.31 34.07 -0.17
N GLU A 743 18.73 32.88 -0.02
CA GLU A 743 17.49 32.68 0.75
C GLU A 743 17.74 31.77 1.96
N PRO A 744 17.11 32.05 3.12
CA PRO A 744 17.15 31.15 4.27
C PRO A 744 16.20 29.95 4.03
N GLY A 745 16.66 28.74 4.33
CA GLY A 745 15.90 27.52 4.06
C GLY A 745 16.66 26.23 4.32
N ASN A 746 15.97 25.10 4.20
CA ASN A 746 16.58 23.77 4.21
C ASN A 746 16.78 23.29 2.77
N TYR A 747 18.02 22.99 2.42
CA TYR A 747 18.49 22.64 1.09
C TYR A 747 18.97 21.19 1.05
N PHE A 748 18.60 20.43 0.02
CA PHE A 748 18.98 19.02 -0.14
C PHE A 748 19.61 18.75 -1.50
N LEU A 749 20.65 17.94 -1.54
CA LEU A 749 21.26 17.45 -2.78
C LEU A 749 20.35 16.40 -3.42
N ARG A 750 19.95 16.60 -4.69
CA ARG A 750 18.94 15.76 -5.36
C ARG A 750 19.52 14.86 -6.44
N GLN A 751 20.05 15.45 -7.51
CA GLN A 751 20.55 14.75 -8.70
C GLN A 751 21.95 15.27 -9.04
N LEU A 752 22.92 14.36 -9.25
CA LEU A 752 24.25 14.69 -9.78
C LEU A 752 24.21 14.62 -11.31
N CYS A 753 24.78 15.61 -11.98
CA CYS A 753 24.99 15.63 -13.41
C CYS A 753 26.48 15.88 -13.72
N VAL A 754 27.08 15.01 -14.53
CA VAL A 754 28.45 15.12 -15.03
C VAL A 754 28.40 15.29 -16.55
N GLU A 755 28.67 16.51 -17.01
CA GLU A 755 28.64 16.92 -18.41
C GLU A 755 30.02 16.68 -19.04
N ILE A 756 30.09 15.79 -20.03
CA ILE A 756 31.32 15.45 -20.75
C ILE A 756 31.06 15.59 -22.25
N GLY A 757 31.50 16.72 -22.85
CA GLY A 757 31.15 17.08 -24.22
C GLY A 757 29.65 17.38 -24.36
N ARG A 758 28.93 16.52 -25.10
CA ARG A 758 27.46 16.56 -25.24
C ARG A 758 26.74 15.37 -24.58
N LEU A 759 27.42 14.69 -23.66
CA LEU A 759 26.85 13.59 -22.88
C LEU A 759 26.70 13.99 -21.41
N ASP A 760 25.46 13.97 -20.94
CA ASP A 760 25.09 14.24 -19.55
C ASP A 760 24.92 12.93 -18.80
N PHE A 761 25.90 12.60 -17.94
CA PHE A 761 25.81 11.44 -17.05
C PHE A 761 25.03 11.82 -15.79
N VAL A 762 23.80 11.32 -15.71
CA VAL A 762 22.83 11.66 -14.67
C VAL A 762 22.72 10.57 -13.61
N TRP A 763 22.70 10.99 -12.35
CA TRP A 763 22.45 10.15 -11.19
C TRP A 763 21.09 10.48 -10.54
N PRO A 764 20.02 9.70 -10.81
CA PRO A 764 18.66 10.07 -10.40
C PRO A 764 18.36 9.87 -8.90
N GLN A 765 19.04 8.94 -8.22
CA GLN A 765 18.79 8.62 -6.81
C GLN A 765 20.11 8.52 -6.02
N LEU A 766 20.53 9.61 -5.38
CA LEU A 766 21.69 9.62 -4.48
C LEU A 766 21.30 9.18 -3.06
N SER A 767 21.68 7.95 -2.68
CA SER A 767 21.52 7.42 -1.32
C SER A 767 22.63 7.94 -0.38
N LEU A 768 22.62 9.24 -0.11
CA LEU A 768 23.60 9.88 0.78
C LEU A 768 23.29 9.66 2.27
N SER A 769 24.33 9.74 3.10
CA SER A 769 24.21 9.75 4.56
C SER A 769 23.33 10.92 5.03
N ARG A 770 22.71 10.81 6.21
CA ARG A 770 21.90 11.93 6.79
C ARG A 770 22.70 13.24 6.92
N GLN A 771 24.02 13.16 7.12
CA GLN A 771 24.90 14.32 7.28
C GLN A 771 25.35 14.91 5.93
N SER A 772 25.38 14.09 4.88
CA SER A 772 25.78 14.48 3.51
C SER A 772 24.59 14.93 2.65
N ARG A 773 23.34 14.74 3.10
CA ARG A 773 22.14 14.87 2.27
C ARG A 773 21.59 16.30 2.17
N GLY A 774 21.87 17.17 3.13
CA GLY A 774 21.36 18.54 3.13
C GLY A 774 21.96 19.42 4.20
N PHE A 775 21.71 20.72 4.08
CA PHE A 775 22.21 21.78 4.94
C PHE A 775 21.14 22.87 5.12
N ALA A 776 21.26 23.68 6.17
CA ALA A 776 20.35 24.78 6.47
C ALA A 776 21.03 26.13 6.29
N ILE A 777 20.27 27.12 5.82
CA ILE A 777 20.66 28.53 5.79
C ILE A 777 19.72 29.33 6.67
N VAL A 778 20.29 30.16 7.55
CA VAL A 778 19.54 30.83 8.63
C VAL A 778 19.86 32.33 8.66
N CYS A 779 18.94 33.13 9.20
CA CYS A 779 19.07 34.57 9.40
C CYS A 779 18.28 34.99 10.65
N ASP A 780 18.91 34.89 11.83
CA ASP A 780 18.24 35.17 13.13
C ASP A 780 18.54 36.59 13.66
N PRO A 781 17.54 37.31 14.21
CA PRO A 781 17.76 38.61 14.84
C PRO A 781 18.42 38.49 16.24
N PRO A 782 19.17 39.51 16.70
CA PRO A 782 19.76 39.52 18.03
C PRO A 782 18.70 39.66 19.13
N GLN A 783 18.87 38.91 20.22
CA GLN A 783 18.01 39.01 21.41
C GLN A 783 18.56 40.05 22.38
N ILE A 784 17.70 40.91 22.92
CA ILE A 784 18.04 41.98 23.87
C ILE A 784 17.26 41.74 25.16
N ASN A 785 17.95 41.77 26.30
CA ASN A 785 17.38 41.70 27.64
C ASN A 785 18.03 42.74 28.55
N TRP A 786 17.38 43.09 29.66
CA TRP A 786 17.97 43.91 30.73
C TRP A 786 17.84 43.20 32.09
N THR A 787 18.77 43.48 33.00
CA THR A 787 18.77 42.97 34.38
C THR A 787 19.15 44.08 35.37
N HIS A 788 18.77 43.89 36.64
CA HIS A 788 19.16 44.75 37.77
C HIS A 788 19.85 43.88 38.82
N GLU A 789 20.96 44.34 39.40
CA GLU A 789 21.91 43.50 40.15
C GLU A 789 21.32 42.73 41.36
N ARG A 790 20.14 43.12 41.86
CA ARG A 790 19.52 42.52 43.07
C ARG A 790 18.07 42.05 42.89
N ASP A 791 17.53 41.99 41.66
CA ASP A 791 16.12 41.63 41.39
C ASP A 791 15.06 42.46 42.16
N HIS A 792 15.47 43.64 42.64
CA HIS A 792 14.61 44.55 43.40
C HIS A 792 13.87 45.54 42.50
N HIS A 793 12.67 45.93 42.93
CA HIS A 793 11.85 46.98 42.33
C HIS A 793 12.63 48.29 42.18
N LEU A 794 12.52 48.93 41.01
CA LEU A 794 13.07 50.27 40.81
C LEU A 794 12.20 51.29 41.57
N LEU A 795 12.78 52.32 42.19
CA LEU A 795 12.05 53.35 42.94
C LEU A 795 11.93 54.67 42.18
N SER A 796 10.73 55.26 42.17
CA SER A 796 10.47 56.57 41.56
C SER A 796 11.13 57.71 42.35
N GLY A 797 11.68 58.71 41.65
CA GLY A 797 12.40 59.85 42.24
C GLY A 797 13.89 59.62 42.57
N LEU A 798 14.42 58.41 42.35
CA LEU A 798 15.82 58.03 42.59
C LEU A 798 16.53 57.58 41.30
N LEU A 799 17.83 57.90 41.18
CA LEU A 799 18.70 57.47 40.08
C LEU A 799 19.20 56.03 40.32
N GLN A 800 19.06 55.15 39.34
CA GLN A 800 19.39 53.71 39.45
C GLN A 800 20.16 53.22 38.20
N GLN A 801 20.91 52.13 38.34
CA GLN A 801 21.74 51.55 37.27
C GLN A 801 21.28 50.14 36.92
N VAL A 802 21.11 49.84 35.62
CA VAL A 802 20.75 48.53 35.09
C VAL A 802 21.80 48.01 34.11
N THR A 803 21.84 46.71 33.86
CA THR A 803 22.72 46.07 32.87
C THR A 803 21.89 45.62 31.66
N LEU A 804 22.31 45.97 30.45
CA LEU A 804 21.76 45.47 29.18
C LEU A 804 22.62 44.32 28.65
N SER A 805 21.96 43.30 28.12
CA SER A 805 22.56 42.11 27.53
C SER A 805 22.04 41.92 26.10
N VAL A 806 22.94 41.88 25.13
CA VAL A 806 22.63 41.59 23.72
C VAL A 806 23.31 40.29 23.31
N SER A 807 22.54 39.30 22.84
CA SER A 807 23.06 38.00 22.39
C SER A 807 22.70 37.73 20.93
N VAL A 808 23.70 37.24 20.19
CA VAL A 808 23.61 36.93 18.75
C VAL A 808 23.78 35.43 18.59
N GLU A 809 22.80 34.77 17.96
CA GLU A 809 22.83 33.32 17.72
C GLU A 809 23.67 32.99 16.47
N SER A 810 23.05 32.85 15.30
CA SER A 810 23.75 32.53 14.04
C SER A 810 24.44 33.73 13.37
N GLY A 811 23.99 34.97 13.65
CA GLY A 811 24.48 36.21 13.00
C GLY A 811 25.75 36.82 13.62
N SER A 812 26.15 38.00 13.15
CA SER A 812 27.29 38.78 13.65
C SER A 812 26.98 40.28 13.71
N ILE A 813 27.75 41.04 14.49
CA ILE A 813 27.66 42.50 14.60
C ILE A 813 29.01 43.11 14.20
N ALA A 814 28.98 44.11 13.31
CA ALA A 814 30.18 44.82 12.87
C ALA A 814 30.63 45.88 13.89
N ASP A 815 31.93 46.22 13.88
CA ASP A 815 32.47 47.25 14.76
C ASP A 815 31.82 48.63 14.50
N GLY A 816 31.47 49.35 15.56
CA GLY A 816 30.80 50.65 15.45
C GLY A 816 29.30 50.59 15.15
N SER A 817 28.66 49.42 15.26
CA SER A 817 27.21 49.27 15.13
C SER A 817 26.46 50.04 16.22
N VAL A 818 25.33 50.67 15.88
CA VAL A 818 24.61 51.60 16.78
C VAL A 818 23.26 51.04 17.20
N LEU A 819 23.04 50.96 18.51
CA LEU A 819 21.77 50.63 19.16
C LEU A 819 21.11 51.90 19.70
N GLU A 820 19.93 52.23 19.19
CA GLU A 820 19.12 53.37 19.66
C GLU A 820 18.09 52.87 20.68
N ILE A 821 17.94 53.58 21.80
CA ILE A 821 17.02 53.26 22.90
C ILE A 821 16.14 54.49 23.16
N SER A 822 14.83 54.35 23.03
CA SER A 822 13.86 55.44 23.21
C SER A 822 12.79 55.09 24.26
N THR A 823 12.19 56.10 24.89
CA THR A 823 11.35 55.94 26.10
C THR A 823 10.12 56.84 26.11
N ASN A 824 9.12 56.49 26.93
CA ASN A 824 7.99 57.36 27.24
C ASN A 824 8.40 58.51 28.20
N ALA A 825 7.59 59.57 28.25
CA ALA A 825 7.81 60.73 29.11
C ALA A 825 7.97 60.35 30.60
N GLY A 826 8.74 61.15 31.33
CA GLY A 826 9.00 60.95 32.76
C GLY A 826 10.18 60.02 33.11
N LEU A 827 10.82 59.35 32.14
CA LEU A 827 12.07 58.60 32.32
C LEU A 827 13.25 59.31 31.63
N THR A 828 14.36 59.48 32.34
CA THR A 828 15.58 60.14 31.82
C THR A 828 16.82 59.26 31.93
N PHE A 829 17.66 59.27 30.88
CA PHE A 829 18.97 58.62 30.86
C PHE A 829 20.11 59.56 31.31
N GLU A 830 21.19 59.01 31.88
CA GLU A 830 22.47 59.73 32.04
C GLU A 830 23.53 59.24 31.05
N PRO A 831 24.35 60.13 30.45
CA PRO A 831 25.36 59.77 29.46
C PRO A 831 26.57 59.04 30.09
N VAL A 832 27.18 58.14 29.32
CA VAL A 832 28.35 57.33 29.73
C VAL A 832 29.49 57.55 28.73
N GLN A 833 30.52 58.26 29.15
CA GLN A 833 31.62 58.70 28.27
C GLN A 833 32.62 57.59 27.90
N SER A 834 32.86 56.62 28.79
CA SER A 834 33.75 55.47 28.52
C SER A 834 33.44 54.29 29.45
N GLY A 835 32.50 53.44 29.05
CA GLY A 835 32.18 52.19 29.76
C GLY A 835 32.98 51.00 29.23
N HIS A 836 33.12 49.94 30.03
CA HIS A 836 33.69 48.66 29.59
C HIS A 836 32.58 47.60 29.57
N ALA A 837 32.34 47.01 28.40
CA ALA A 837 31.38 45.93 28.20
C ALA A 837 32.09 44.57 28.28
N ILE A 838 31.38 43.53 28.72
CA ILE A 838 31.89 42.16 28.83
C ILE A 838 31.36 41.35 27.65
N ILE A 839 32.25 40.70 26.90
CA ILE A 839 31.92 39.83 25.77
C ILE A 839 32.20 38.37 26.15
N ASN A 840 31.17 37.53 25.99
CA ASN A 840 31.18 36.10 26.29
C ASN A 840 30.83 35.29 25.02
N CYS A 841 31.64 34.29 24.67
CA CYS A 841 31.28 33.30 23.64
C CYS A 841 30.43 32.19 24.28
N LEU A 842 29.28 31.86 23.69
CA LEU A 842 28.30 30.92 24.25
C LEU A 842 28.63 29.45 23.98
N MET A 843 29.55 29.17 23.04
CA MET A 843 29.77 27.82 22.49
C MET A 843 31.22 27.30 22.58
N GLY A 844 32.14 28.04 23.20
CA GLY A 844 33.56 27.65 23.33
C GLY A 844 34.18 28.06 24.67
N LYS A 845 35.24 27.36 25.10
CA LYS A 845 36.04 27.71 26.29
C LYS A 845 37.03 28.85 26.01
N GLU A 846 36.57 29.95 25.41
CA GLU A 846 37.37 31.17 25.27
C GLU A 846 37.25 32.06 26.52
N GLU A 847 38.31 32.82 26.80
CA GLU A 847 38.35 33.76 27.93
C GLU A 847 37.44 34.98 27.70
N ARG A 848 36.93 35.55 28.80
CA ARG A 848 36.10 36.77 28.77
C ARG A 848 36.89 37.94 28.17
N LYS A 849 36.37 38.54 27.11
CA LYS A 849 36.96 39.74 26.50
C LYS A 849 36.24 40.98 27.03
N THR A 850 36.97 42.08 27.21
CA THR A 850 36.39 43.39 27.54
C THR A 850 36.60 44.35 26.38
N ALA A 851 35.59 45.17 26.09
CA ALA A 851 35.60 46.13 24.99
C ALA A 851 34.94 47.45 25.42
N PRO A 852 35.39 48.61 24.90
CA PRO A 852 34.80 49.88 25.26
C PRO A 852 33.40 50.05 24.64
N TYR A 853 32.50 50.71 25.37
CA TYR A 853 31.23 51.23 24.84
C TYR A 853 31.02 52.68 25.30
N SER A 854 30.15 53.40 24.61
CA SER A 854 29.75 54.76 24.96
C SER A 854 28.24 54.94 24.81
N VAL A 855 27.65 55.82 25.63
CA VAL A 855 26.22 56.15 25.61
C VAL A 855 26.07 57.66 25.48
N ALA A 856 25.62 58.12 24.32
CA ALA A 856 25.22 59.51 24.11
C ALA A 856 23.72 59.66 24.38
N VAL A 857 23.30 60.71 25.09
CA VAL A 857 21.89 60.96 25.41
C VAL A 857 21.45 62.26 24.74
N ASN A 858 20.38 62.17 23.94
CA ASN A 858 19.71 63.29 23.33
C ASN A 858 18.37 63.54 24.07
N MET A 859 18.15 64.77 24.51
CA MET A 859 16.87 65.19 25.07
C MET A 859 16.00 65.77 23.95
N ILE A 860 14.77 65.29 23.82
CA ILE A 860 13.76 65.88 22.94
C ILE A 860 12.91 66.83 23.81
N PRO A 861 13.00 68.16 23.62
CA PRO A 861 12.16 69.09 24.36
C PRO A 861 10.71 69.01 23.83
N GLU A 862 9.76 68.82 24.75
CA GLU A 862 8.34 69.05 24.50
C GLU A 862 7.97 70.47 25.00
N ASP A 863 6.97 71.08 24.35
CA ASP A 863 6.48 72.42 24.72
C ASP A 863 5.70 72.37 26.05
N ASP A 864 5.49 73.52 26.70
CA ASP A 864 4.77 73.67 27.99
C ASP A 864 5.42 73.01 29.24
N GLY A 865 6.75 72.92 29.29
CA GLY A 865 7.51 72.85 30.56
C GLY A 865 7.47 71.52 31.32
N VAL A 866 7.02 70.45 30.68
CA VAL A 866 7.12 69.05 31.14
C VAL A 866 8.45 68.45 30.63
N PRO A 867 9.17 67.63 31.41
CA PRO A 867 10.39 66.98 30.93
C PRO A 867 10.11 65.92 29.86
N GLY A 868 10.40 66.27 28.60
CA GLY A 868 10.17 65.44 27.41
C GLY A 868 11.04 64.17 27.30
N SER A 869 10.71 63.33 26.31
CA SER A 869 11.32 62.00 26.12
C SER A 869 12.84 62.02 25.93
N SER A 870 13.51 61.05 26.56
CA SER A 870 14.96 60.86 26.47
C SER A 870 15.30 59.72 25.50
N VAL A 871 16.32 59.91 24.66
CA VAL A 871 16.83 58.90 23.70
C VAL A 871 18.33 58.67 23.94
N ALA A 872 18.71 57.40 24.13
CA ALA A 872 20.10 56.99 24.31
C ALA A 872 20.63 56.24 23.08
N MET A 873 21.79 56.65 22.58
CA MET A 873 22.51 56.04 21.47
C MET A 873 23.73 55.29 22.00
N VAL A 874 23.77 53.98 21.82
CA VAL A 874 24.86 53.10 22.28
C VAL A 874 25.66 52.58 21.10
N THR A 875 26.97 52.85 21.10
CA THR A 875 27.90 52.30 20.09
C THR A 875 28.49 50.99 20.57
N LEU A 876 28.34 49.92 19.77
CA LEU A 876 28.74 48.54 20.09
C LEU A 876 30.01 48.10 19.32
N PRO A 877 30.86 47.27 19.93
CA PRO A 877 32.02 46.65 19.30
C PRO A 877 31.64 45.42 18.45
N ALA A 878 32.57 44.96 17.61
CA ALA A 878 32.37 43.75 16.79
C ALA A 878 32.11 42.46 17.60
N LEU A 879 31.14 41.65 17.15
CA LEU A 879 30.77 40.35 17.72
C LEU A 879 30.62 39.29 16.61
N GLY A 880 31.25 38.13 16.82
CA GLY A 880 31.06 36.94 15.97
C GLY A 880 29.81 36.13 16.35
N PRO A 881 29.50 35.06 15.60
CA PRO A 881 28.36 34.19 15.88
C PRO A 881 28.48 33.47 17.23
N TYR A 882 27.32 33.24 17.86
CA TYR A 882 27.14 32.67 19.19
C TYR A 882 27.82 33.47 20.31
N ALA A 883 27.72 34.80 20.29
CA ALA A 883 28.32 35.70 21.28
C ALA A 883 27.28 36.58 22.01
N ARG A 884 27.60 36.96 23.25
CA ARG A 884 26.82 37.86 24.10
C ARG A 884 27.68 39.02 24.59
N ILE A 885 27.12 40.23 24.62
CA ILE A 885 27.72 41.43 25.21
C ILE A 885 26.84 41.98 26.35
N ASP A 886 27.47 42.35 27.46
CA ASP A 886 26.83 42.90 28.66
C ASP A 886 27.41 44.30 29.00
N PHE A 887 26.57 45.32 29.20
CA PHE A 887 26.98 46.72 29.50
C PHE A 887 25.96 47.48 30.37
N ASN A 888 26.31 48.63 30.96
CA ASN A 888 25.46 49.32 31.95
C ASN A 888 24.79 50.61 31.43
N LEU A 889 23.62 50.92 31.98
CA LEU A 889 22.78 52.09 31.67
C LEU A 889 22.21 52.69 32.95
N LYS A 890 22.09 54.03 33.02
CA LYS A 890 21.58 54.76 34.19
C LYS A 890 20.23 55.41 33.89
N LEU A 891 19.27 55.25 34.81
CA LEU A 891 17.85 55.57 34.65
C LEU A 891 17.32 56.36 35.86
N ARG A 892 16.38 57.29 35.64
CA ARG A 892 15.65 58.00 36.70
C ARG A 892 14.21 58.28 36.26
N ALA A 893 13.24 57.94 37.10
CA ALA A 893 11.81 58.22 36.89
C ALA A 893 11.32 59.40 37.77
N SER A 894 10.35 60.15 37.26
CA SER A 894 9.71 61.29 37.96
C SER A 894 8.85 60.87 39.16
N LEU A 895 8.53 61.81 40.05
CA LEU A 895 7.62 61.64 41.19
C LEU A 895 6.64 62.81 41.25
N GLU A 896 5.47 62.64 40.63
CA GLU A 896 4.48 63.70 40.43
C GLU A 896 3.41 63.76 41.54
N LYS A 897 2.63 64.86 41.58
CA LYS A 897 1.43 64.98 42.43
C LYS A 897 0.30 64.12 41.84
N GLN A 898 0.05 62.95 42.41
CA GLN A 898 -0.87 61.98 41.83
C GLN A 898 -1.75 61.28 42.88
N SER A 899 -2.94 60.86 42.46
CA SER A 899 -4.01 60.33 43.30
C SER A 899 -3.73 58.96 43.94
N ILE A 900 -4.60 58.59 44.89
CA ILE A 900 -4.58 57.42 45.79
C ILE A 900 -4.39 56.05 45.09
N GLN A 901 -4.58 55.92 43.78
CA GLN A 901 -4.84 54.63 43.13
C GLN A 901 -3.68 53.93 42.38
N GLU A 902 -2.51 54.56 42.21
CA GLU A 902 -1.42 53.98 41.37
C GLU A 902 -0.11 53.78 42.15
N GLU A 903 0.20 52.58 42.63
CA GLU A 903 1.44 52.31 43.40
C GLU A 903 2.68 52.03 42.51
N ILE A 904 2.50 51.74 41.22
CA ILE A 904 3.56 51.34 40.26
C ILE A 904 3.35 52.06 38.93
N THR A 905 4.43 52.61 38.36
CA THR A 905 4.47 53.25 37.04
C THR A 905 5.31 52.42 36.05
N GLU A 906 4.74 52.07 34.89
CA GLU A 906 5.41 51.33 33.82
C GLU A 906 6.04 52.28 32.79
N HIS A 907 7.34 52.12 32.53
CA HIS A 907 8.06 52.77 31.44
C HIS A 907 8.47 51.76 30.37
N LYS A 908 8.29 52.12 29.10
CA LYS A 908 8.67 51.27 27.96
C LYS A 908 9.98 51.74 27.36
N LEU A 909 10.89 50.80 27.12
CA LEU A 909 12.15 50.97 26.40
C LEU A 909 12.01 50.34 25.02
N VAL A 910 12.16 51.12 23.95
CA VAL A 910 12.16 50.64 22.56
C VAL A 910 13.58 50.68 22.01
N PHE A 911 14.10 49.51 21.67
CA PHE A 911 15.44 49.27 21.14
C PHE A 911 15.38 49.15 19.62
N SER A 912 16.25 49.86 18.89
CA SER A 912 16.31 49.83 17.42
C SER A 912 17.72 49.48 16.93
N CYS A 913 17.85 48.31 16.32
CA CYS A 913 19.11 47.76 15.83
C CYS A 913 19.44 48.33 14.43
N LYS A 914 20.08 49.50 14.38
CA LYS A 914 20.30 50.25 13.12
C LYS A 914 21.24 49.56 12.11
N TRP A 915 21.94 48.50 12.52
CA TRP A 915 22.86 47.74 11.66
C TRP A 915 22.20 46.60 10.86
N LEU A 916 20.88 46.38 11.02
CA LEU A 916 20.12 45.36 10.31
C LEU A 916 19.23 45.99 9.23
N SER A 917 19.02 45.27 8.12
CA SER A 917 18.17 45.70 7.01
C SER A 917 17.21 44.56 6.63
N PRO A 918 15.89 44.66 6.93
CA PRO A 918 15.22 45.79 7.58
C PRO A 918 15.64 45.97 9.05
N VAL A 919 15.48 47.19 9.57
CA VAL A 919 15.79 47.53 10.96
C VAL A 919 14.89 46.74 11.91
N VAL A 920 15.50 45.93 12.77
CA VAL A 920 14.79 45.17 13.81
C VAL A 920 14.59 46.06 15.03
N THR A 921 13.40 45.98 15.64
CA THR A 921 13.07 46.67 16.89
C THR A 921 12.63 45.67 17.96
N ALA A 922 12.94 45.97 19.23
CA ALA A 922 12.51 45.19 20.38
C ALA A 922 11.94 46.14 21.47
N GLU A 923 10.91 45.71 22.18
CA GLU A 923 10.30 46.48 23.29
C GLU A 923 10.49 45.72 24.61
N LEU A 924 10.93 46.42 25.67
CA LEU A 924 11.00 45.89 27.03
C LEU A 924 10.39 46.90 28.01
N SER A 925 9.70 46.43 29.04
CA SER A 925 9.13 47.30 30.09
C SER A 925 10.00 47.33 31.35
N CYS A 926 9.98 48.47 32.05
CA CYS A 926 10.59 48.70 33.36
C CYS A 926 9.53 49.23 34.34
N LEU A 927 9.42 48.61 35.51
CA LEU A 927 8.44 48.98 36.54
C LEU A 927 9.11 49.77 37.66
N PHE A 928 8.60 50.96 37.94
CA PHE A 928 9.03 51.82 39.04
C PHE A 928 7.94 51.93 40.11
N HIS A 929 8.30 51.74 41.39
CA HIS A 929 7.39 51.71 42.53
C HIS A 929 7.43 53.03 43.32
N ARG A 930 6.30 53.38 43.96
CA ARG A 930 6.25 54.51 44.90
C ARG A 930 6.99 54.18 46.21
N PRO A 931 7.71 55.14 46.83
CA PRO A 931 8.47 54.89 48.07
C PRO A 931 7.65 54.49 49.31
N PHE A 932 6.38 54.89 49.40
CA PHE A 932 5.52 54.61 50.56
C PHE A 932 4.06 54.41 50.13
N SER A 933 3.32 53.64 50.92
CA SER A 933 1.85 53.58 50.89
C SER A 933 1.28 54.14 52.20
N ILE A 934 0.15 54.84 52.15
CA ILE A 934 -0.40 55.63 53.27
C ILE A 934 -1.91 55.37 53.42
N ARG A 935 -2.37 55.20 54.67
CA ARG A 935 -3.77 54.96 55.04
C ARG A 935 -4.19 55.75 56.28
N HIS A 936 -5.47 56.08 56.44
CA HIS A 936 -6.00 56.85 57.58
C HIS A 936 -7.22 56.22 58.27
N VAL A 937 -7.45 56.58 59.55
CA VAL A 937 -8.55 56.06 60.40
C VAL A 937 -9.12 57.16 61.32
N LEU A 938 -10.45 57.19 61.50
CA LEU A 938 -11.16 58.01 62.49
C LEU A 938 -11.58 57.17 63.71
N LEU A 939 -11.24 57.61 64.92
CA LEU A 939 -11.59 56.96 66.18
C LEU A 939 -12.53 57.84 67.02
N SER A 940 -13.47 57.21 67.74
CA SER A 940 -14.51 57.89 68.53
C SER A 940 -14.64 57.32 69.94
N SER A 941 -14.80 58.20 70.94
CA SER A 941 -15.18 57.83 72.32
C SER A 941 -16.16 58.87 72.86
N GLU A 942 -17.42 58.48 73.02
CA GLU A 942 -18.56 59.38 73.26
C GLU A 942 -18.53 60.62 72.34
N SER A 943 -18.11 61.77 72.85
CA SER A 943 -17.98 63.05 72.11
C SER A 943 -16.62 63.31 71.45
N ASN A 944 -15.53 62.61 71.83
CA ASN A 944 -14.16 62.91 71.38
C ASN A 944 -13.78 62.21 70.06
N ARG A 945 -12.93 62.84 69.23
CA ARG A 945 -12.51 62.34 67.90
C ARG A 945 -10.98 62.42 67.69
N PHE A 946 -10.42 61.43 67.01
CA PHE A 946 -8.98 61.34 66.70
C PHE A 946 -8.74 60.83 65.27
N VAL A 947 -7.73 61.37 64.58
CA VAL A 947 -7.31 60.95 63.23
C VAL A 947 -5.91 60.32 63.30
N GLN A 948 -5.79 59.10 62.78
CA GLN A 948 -4.54 58.36 62.65
C GLN A 948 -4.17 58.28 61.17
N VAL A 949 -2.93 58.62 60.80
CA VAL A 949 -2.33 58.38 59.48
C VAL A 949 -1.20 57.37 59.65
N ILE A 950 -1.12 56.38 58.79
CA ILE A 950 -0.23 55.24 58.90
C ILE A 950 0.56 55.14 57.60
N VAL A 951 1.89 55.23 57.70
CA VAL A 951 2.82 55.21 56.57
C VAL A 951 3.56 53.88 56.57
N SER A 952 3.50 53.16 55.45
CA SER A 952 4.01 51.81 55.29
C SER A 952 5.08 51.78 54.21
N GLY A 953 6.27 51.25 54.53
CA GLY A 953 7.39 51.18 53.59
C GLY A 953 7.26 50.06 52.57
N ILE A 954 7.41 50.39 51.28
CA ILE A 954 7.42 49.42 50.17
C ILE A 954 8.77 49.56 49.43
N ASN A 955 9.87 49.33 50.14
CA ASN A 955 11.22 49.67 49.66
C ASN A 955 12.21 48.52 49.77
N PRO A 956 13.05 48.28 48.75
CA PRO A 956 14.23 47.42 48.88
C PRO A 956 15.41 48.07 49.65
N ILE A 957 15.26 49.33 50.09
CA ILE A 957 16.32 50.14 50.72
C ILE A 957 15.72 50.90 51.91
N ASP A 958 16.46 51.01 53.02
CA ASP A 958 16.09 51.84 54.18
C ASP A 958 15.90 53.31 53.75
N LEU A 959 14.69 53.85 53.94
CA LEU A 959 14.40 55.27 53.71
C LEU A 959 14.22 56.01 55.02
N VAL A 960 14.75 57.23 55.08
CA VAL A 960 14.62 58.14 56.24
C VAL A 960 13.48 59.12 55.96
N ILE A 961 12.41 59.05 56.73
CA ILE A 961 11.29 60.01 56.72
C ILE A 961 11.53 61.12 57.75
N SER A 962 11.22 62.36 57.36
CA SER A 962 11.42 63.55 58.19
C SER A 962 10.25 64.55 58.07
N ALA A 963 9.93 65.22 59.18
CA ALA A 963 8.90 66.26 59.30
C ALA A 963 7.48 65.88 58.80
N PRO A 964 6.81 64.86 59.38
CA PRO A 964 5.41 64.56 59.08
C PRO A 964 4.49 65.68 59.55
N GLN A 965 3.60 66.15 58.67
CA GLN A 965 2.61 67.20 58.96
C GLN A 965 1.23 66.80 58.43
N LEU A 966 0.18 67.19 59.16
CA LEU A 966 -1.23 67.05 58.76
C LEU A 966 -1.87 68.44 58.73
N ILE A 967 -2.39 68.82 57.56
CA ILE A 967 -2.96 70.15 57.29
C ILE A 967 -4.42 69.96 56.88
N ILE A 968 -5.37 70.60 57.56
CA ILE A 968 -6.77 70.63 57.11
C ILE A 968 -6.93 71.78 56.13
N THR A 969 -7.30 71.47 54.88
CA THR A 969 -7.41 72.46 53.78
C THR A 969 -8.74 73.22 53.82
N ASN A 970 -9.84 72.54 54.17
CA ASN A 970 -11.20 73.08 54.01
C ASN A 970 -11.76 73.86 55.21
N CYS A 971 -11.16 73.78 56.40
CA CYS A 971 -11.76 74.31 57.62
C CYS A 971 -10.73 74.81 58.65
N SER A 972 -10.41 76.12 58.62
CA SER A 972 -9.42 76.75 59.50
C SER A 972 -9.81 76.82 60.98
N SER A 973 -11.08 76.60 61.32
CA SER A 973 -11.55 76.61 62.72
C SER A 973 -11.32 75.32 63.50
N VAL A 974 -10.91 74.24 62.82
CA VAL A 974 -10.61 72.94 63.46
C VAL A 974 -9.17 72.97 63.98
N LYS A 975 -8.98 72.70 65.27
CA LYS A 975 -7.64 72.58 65.84
C LYS A 975 -7.19 71.13 65.81
N VAL A 976 -6.07 70.88 65.13
CA VAL A 976 -5.40 69.58 65.05
C VAL A 976 -4.17 69.63 65.96
N THR A 977 -4.04 68.70 66.91
CA THR A 977 -2.85 68.60 67.78
C THR A 977 -2.17 67.24 67.61
N PRO A 978 -0.88 67.20 67.23
CA PRO A 978 -0.14 65.94 67.11
C PRO A 978 0.03 65.28 68.48
N LEU A 979 -0.08 63.96 68.51
CA LEU A 979 0.15 63.10 69.67
C LEU A 979 1.39 62.18 69.47
N HIS A 980 2.26 62.53 68.51
CA HIS A 980 3.49 61.82 68.16
C HIS A 980 4.72 62.75 68.32
N SER A 981 5.94 62.20 68.24
CA SER A 981 7.20 62.94 68.43
C SER A 981 7.76 63.53 67.13
N SER A 982 8.65 64.52 67.25
CA SER A 982 9.19 65.29 66.09
C SER A 982 10.55 64.77 65.57
N VAL A 983 10.81 63.47 65.68
CA VAL A 983 12.12 62.86 65.31
C VAL A 983 12.11 62.39 63.85
N GLU A 984 13.26 62.16 63.23
CA GLU A 984 13.32 61.43 61.95
C GLU A 984 13.04 59.93 62.16
N TYR A 985 12.31 59.32 61.23
CA TYR A 985 11.89 57.92 61.30
C TYR A 985 12.52 57.12 60.16
N ILE A 986 13.26 56.07 60.48
CA ILE A 986 13.72 55.11 59.47
C ILE A 986 12.55 54.15 59.21
N ILE A 987 12.14 54.04 57.96
CA ILE A 987 11.14 53.07 57.51
C ILE A 987 11.85 52.00 56.67
N VAL A 988 11.86 50.77 57.18
CA VAL A 988 12.28 49.58 56.44
C VAL A 988 11.06 48.94 55.75
N ASN A 989 11.31 47.97 54.86
CA ASN A 989 10.25 47.30 54.12
C ASN A 989 9.20 46.65 55.04
N ASN A 990 7.91 46.80 54.71
CA ASN A 990 6.76 46.33 55.48
C ASN A 990 6.64 46.87 56.93
N GLN A 991 7.42 47.89 57.31
CA GLN A 991 7.23 48.58 58.59
C GLN A 991 6.16 49.65 58.47
N GLU A 992 5.16 49.62 59.35
CA GLU A 992 4.17 50.69 59.49
C GLU A 992 4.57 51.68 60.61
N VAL A 993 4.48 52.98 60.33
CA VAL A 993 4.63 54.05 61.32
C VAL A 993 3.31 54.81 61.43
N SER A 994 2.71 54.81 62.63
CA SER A 994 1.44 55.50 62.90
C SER A 994 1.67 56.87 63.52
N PHE A 995 1.14 57.91 62.85
CA PHE A 995 1.06 59.27 63.34
C PHE A 995 -0.38 59.56 63.79
N LEU A 996 -0.56 60.04 65.01
CA LEU A 996 -1.88 60.32 65.58
C LEU A 996 -2.04 61.83 65.85
N TRP A 997 -3.24 62.35 65.60
CA TRP A 997 -3.66 63.70 65.94
C TRP A 997 -5.05 63.69 66.62
N LYS A 998 -5.22 64.52 67.65
CA LYS A 998 -6.55 64.83 68.21
C LYS A 998 -7.20 65.95 67.41
N VAL A 999 -8.51 65.83 67.18
CA VAL A 999 -9.29 66.79 66.38
C VAL A 999 -10.37 67.42 67.26
N ASP A 1000 -10.20 68.70 67.57
CA ASP A 1000 -11.13 69.47 68.40
C ASP A 1000 -12.12 70.26 67.53
N CYS A 1001 -13.33 69.72 67.38
CA CYS A 1001 -14.45 70.37 66.68
C CYS A 1001 -15.36 71.13 67.64
N LYS A 1002 -15.70 72.39 67.31
CA LYS A 1002 -16.72 73.18 68.02
C LYS A 1002 -18.10 72.94 67.41
N GLU A 1003 -19.15 73.22 68.19
CA GLU A 1003 -20.54 73.14 67.69
C GLU A 1003 -20.71 74.03 66.45
N GLY A 1004 -21.19 73.43 65.35
CA GLY A 1004 -21.32 74.08 64.04
C GLY A 1004 -20.25 73.73 62.99
N SER A 1005 -19.30 72.84 63.29
CA SER A 1005 -18.32 72.36 62.28
C SER A 1005 -18.96 71.59 61.11
N ALA A 1006 -18.34 71.67 59.93
CA ALA A 1006 -18.74 70.92 58.73
C ALA A 1006 -18.81 69.40 58.95
N SER A 1007 -19.62 68.72 58.13
CA SER A 1007 -19.82 67.26 58.18
C SER A 1007 -18.65 66.44 57.62
N ALA A 1008 -17.72 67.08 56.91
CA ALA A 1008 -16.57 66.49 56.23
C ALA A 1008 -15.32 67.37 56.40
N LEU A 1009 -14.15 66.75 56.60
CA LEU A 1009 -12.84 67.41 56.70
C LEU A 1009 -11.91 66.92 55.58
N GLU A 1010 -11.24 67.85 54.90
CA GLU A 1010 -10.21 67.58 53.87
C GLU A 1010 -8.81 67.77 54.48
N CYS A 1011 -7.89 66.84 54.19
CA CYS A 1011 -6.58 66.73 54.85
C CYS A 1011 -5.43 66.48 53.85
N GLU A 1012 -4.36 67.29 53.91
CA GLU A 1012 -3.06 67.02 53.26
C GLU A 1012 -2.07 66.47 54.30
N PHE A 1013 -1.43 65.34 54.00
CA PHE A 1013 -0.26 64.81 54.69
C PHE A 1013 1.02 65.11 53.89
N ARG A 1014 2.01 65.70 54.53
CA ARG A 1014 3.29 66.10 53.91
C ARG A 1014 4.47 65.56 54.69
N THR A 1015 5.49 65.07 53.98
CA THR A 1015 6.76 64.62 54.58
C THR A 1015 7.91 64.63 53.57
N SER A 1016 9.17 64.55 54.03
CA SER A 1016 10.37 64.45 53.16
C SER A 1016 11.15 63.16 53.41
N PHE A 1017 11.70 62.56 52.34
CA PHE A 1017 12.42 61.29 52.37
C PHE A 1017 13.78 61.33 51.65
N SER A 1018 14.71 60.48 52.07
CA SER A 1018 15.96 60.19 51.35
C SER A 1018 16.42 58.75 51.60
N PRO A 1019 17.27 58.17 50.73
CA PRO A 1019 18.00 56.95 51.06
C PRO A 1019 18.85 57.15 52.33
N LYS A 1020 18.95 56.12 53.16
CA LYS A 1020 19.91 56.07 54.27
C LYS A 1020 21.33 55.95 53.71
N GLU A 1021 22.27 56.72 54.24
CA GLU A 1021 23.67 56.68 53.77
C GLU A 1021 24.29 55.29 54.01
N THR A 1022 24.65 54.62 52.93
CA THR A 1022 25.40 53.35 52.91
C THR A 1022 26.56 53.46 51.94
N THR A 1023 27.63 52.69 52.17
CA THR A 1023 28.89 52.71 51.39
C THR A 1023 28.79 52.13 49.97
N ASP A 1024 27.59 51.79 49.49
CA ASP A 1024 27.35 51.13 48.21
C ASP A 1024 27.19 52.15 47.06
N SER A 1025 27.94 51.95 45.97
CA SER A 1025 28.04 52.85 44.81
C SER A 1025 26.81 52.94 43.90
N ILE A 1026 25.65 52.41 44.32
CA ILE A 1026 24.45 52.21 43.49
C ILE A 1026 23.54 53.46 43.49
N LEU A 1027 23.59 54.29 44.55
CA LEU A 1027 22.82 55.53 44.67
C LEU A 1027 23.76 56.73 44.87
N SER A 1028 24.04 57.48 43.80
CA SER A 1028 25.03 58.58 43.83
C SER A 1028 24.48 59.94 44.31
N SER A 1029 23.35 59.99 45.04
CA SER A 1029 22.74 61.23 45.51
C SER A 1029 22.06 61.10 46.88
N SER A 1030 22.55 61.82 47.88
CA SER A 1030 21.94 61.98 49.22
C SER A 1030 20.88 63.10 49.27
N GLU A 1031 20.20 63.35 48.15
CA GLU A 1031 19.19 64.42 48.02
C GLU A 1031 17.87 64.06 48.74
N LYS A 1032 17.39 64.95 49.62
CA LYS A 1032 16.04 64.83 50.20
C LYS A 1032 14.96 65.20 49.15
N ARG A 1033 13.95 64.35 49.05
CA ARG A 1033 12.78 64.47 48.16
C ARG A 1033 11.50 64.67 48.98
N ASN A 1034 10.50 65.33 48.40
CA ASN A 1034 9.22 65.59 49.06
C ASN A 1034 8.18 64.52 48.67
N TYR A 1035 7.29 64.18 49.61
CA TYR A 1035 6.16 63.28 49.42
C TYR A 1035 4.87 63.94 49.97
N LEU A 1036 3.76 63.76 49.27
CA LEU A 1036 2.45 64.39 49.52
C LEU A 1036 1.32 63.34 49.41
N TYR A 1037 0.28 63.45 50.24
CA TYR A 1037 -0.87 62.52 50.25
C TYR A 1037 -2.14 63.21 50.79
N ASP A 1038 -3.23 63.19 50.04
CA ASP A 1038 -4.48 63.92 50.37
C ASP A 1038 -5.65 62.95 50.68
N PHE A 1039 -6.50 63.27 51.68
CA PHE A 1039 -7.62 62.42 52.13
C PHE A 1039 -8.77 63.15 52.85
N ASN A 1040 -9.94 62.49 53.00
CA ASN A 1040 -11.15 63.06 53.62
C ASN A 1040 -11.69 62.25 54.84
N VAL A 1041 -12.48 62.89 55.72
CA VAL A 1041 -13.09 62.31 56.94
C VAL A 1041 -14.52 62.83 57.21
N ASP A 1042 -15.51 61.93 57.37
CA ASP A 1042 -16.97 62.27 57.43
C ASP A 1042 -17.72 61.85 58.73
N ASN A 1043 -18.88 62.50 58.98
CA ASN A 1043 -19.99 62.10 59.89
C ASN A 1043 -19.67 61.76 61.36
N THR A 1044 -19.82 62.73 62.27
CA THR A 1044 -19.22 62.68 63.63
C THR A 1044 -20.19 62.49 64.84
N LYS A 1045 -21.45 62.05 64.69
CA LYS A 1045 -22.45 61.97 65.80
C LYS A 1045 -23.04 60.56 66.06
N THR A 1046 -23.54 60.32 67.29
CA THR A 1046 -24.18 59.06 67.75
C THR A 1046 -25.70 59.19 67.90
N LEU A 1047 -26.47 58.17 67.48
CA LEU A 1047 -27.93 58.22 67.29
C LEU A 1047 -28.74 57.20 68.15
N TYR A 1048 -28.27 55.95 68.26
CA TYR A 1048 -29.01 54.85 68.92
C TYR A 1048 -28.16 54.14 69.98
N THR A 1049 -28.81 53.60 71.01
CA THR A 1049 -28.15 52.73 72.01
C THR A 1049 -28.89 51.41 72.26
N ILE A 1050 -28.14 50.38 72.61
CA ILE A 1050 -28.62 48.99 72.80
C ILE A 1050 -28.26 48.50 74.21
N SER A 1051 -29.16 47.76 74.85
CA SER A 1051 -28.98 47.12 76.18
C SER A 1051 -29.79 45.82 76.29
N SER A 1052 -29.46 44.90 77.22
CA SER A 1052 -30.19 43.62 77.36
C SER A 1052 -30.06 42.95 78.75
N ARG A 1053 -30.96 42.02 79.11
CA ARG A 1053 -31.03 41.28 80.41
C ARG A 1053 -31.66 39.88 80.30
N VAL A 1054 -31.26 38.90 81.13
CA VAL A 1054 -31.74 37.50 81.11
C VAL A 1054 -32.61 37.17 82.34
N GLU A 1055 -33.64 36.34 82.17
CA GLU A 1055 -34.68 35.99 83.16
C GLU A 1055 -34.71 34.46 83.45
N PRO A 1056 -34.55 34.03 84.73
CA PRO A 1056 -34.51 32.63 85.15
C PRO A 1056 -35.89 31.94 85.20
N ALA A 1057 -35.93 30.61 85.08
CA ALA A 1057 -37.16 29.82 84.92
C ALA A 1057 -37.79 29.23 86.21
N GLU A 1058 -37.07 29.27 87.34
CA GLU A 1058 -37.57 28.94 88.68
C GLU A 1058 -37.15 30.04 89.67
N ASP A 1059 -37.86 30.16 90.80
CA ASP A 1059 -37.63 31.16 91.86
C ASP A 1059 -36.23 31.11 92.52
N SER A 1060 -35.38 30.15 92.13
CA SER A 1060 -34.00 30.00 92.62
C SER A 1060 -33.01 31.03 92.03
N GLY A 1061 -33.40 31.77 90.99
CA GLY A 1061 -32.66 32.94 90.48
C GLY A 1061 -31.30 32.67 89.81
N LYS A 1062 -30.94 31.41 89.59
CA LYS A 1062 -29.61 30.98 89.07
C LYS A 1062 -29.71 30.44 87.65
N LEU A 1063 -28.70 30.72 86.83
CA LEU A 1063 -28.58 30.21 85.47
C LEU A 1063 -27.66 28.98 85.45
N PHE A 1064 -28.14 27.90 84.85
CA PHE A 1064 -27.43 26.62 84.66
C PHE A 1064 -27.27 26.29 83.16
N ALA A 1065 -26.11 25.77 82.79
CA ALA A 1065 -25.80 25.31 81.45
C ALA A 1065 -26.76 24.20 80.99
N GLY A 1066 -27.19 24.26 79.73
CA GLY A 1066 -28.19 23.35 79.14
C GLY A 1066 -29.66 23.69 79.43
N SER A 1067 -29.95 24.64 80.31
CA SER A 1067 -31.33 25.06 80.64
C SER A 1067 -31.78 26.26 79.80
N THR A 1068 -33.09 26.40 79.53
CA THR A 1068 -33.64 27.49 78.70
C THR A 1068 -34.16 28.66 79.53
N TYR A 1069 -33.72 29.87 79.19
CA TYR A 1069 -34.07 31.14 79.84
C TYR A 1069 -34.65 32.13 78.83
N LYS A 1070 -35.26 33.23 79.30
CA LYS A 1070 -35.71 34.33 78.41
C LYS A 1070 -34.68 35.47 78.43
N TRP A 1071 -34.37 36.03 77.27
CA TRP A 1071 -33.44 37.15 77.10
C TRP A 1071 -34.16 38.33 76.48
N HIS A 1072 -34.21 39.43 77.22
CA HIS A 1072 -34.88 40.67 76.87
C HIS A 1072 -33.85 41.67 76.34
N ILE A 1073 -34.03 42.15 75.10
CA ILE A 1073 -33.18 43.14 74.44
C ILE A 1073 -33.97 44.44 74.30
N THR A 1074 -33.45 45.55 74.79
CA THR A 1074 -34.08 46.88 74.75
C THR A 1074 -33.28 47.83 73.87
N PHE A 1075 -33.90 48.36 72.82
CA PHE A 1075 -33.35 49.37 71.92
C PHE A 1075 -33.86 50.76 72.30
N THR A 1076 -33.01 51.79 72.30
CA THR A 1076 -33.37 53.17 72.67
C THR A 1076 -32.90 54.20 71.63
N LYS A 1077 -33.81 55.07 71.19
CA LYS A 1077 -33.54 56.22 70.30
C LYS A 1077 -33.14 57.44 71.14
N LEU A 1078 -31.94 58.01 70.93
CA LEU A 1078 -31.45 59.14 71.75
C LEU A 1078 -32.01 60.50 71.32
N PHE A 1079 -32.22 60.70 70.03
CA PHE A 1079 -32.67 61.96 69.44
C PHE A 1079 -33.82 61.69 68.47
N ASP A 1080 -34.85 62.54 68.48
CA ASP A 1080 -35.99 62.42 67.57
C ASP A 1080 -35.76 63.36 66.37
N GLU A 1081 -35.25 62.80 65.27
CA GLU A 1081 -35.14 63.52 64.00
C GLU A 1081 -36.54 63.66 63.38
N GLY A 1082 -36.97 64.90 63.13
CA GLY A 1082 -38.37 65.29 62.91
C GLY A 1082 -39.01 64.92 61.57
N THR A 1083 -38.70 63.75 61.01
CA THR A 1083 -39.42 63.14 59.89
C THR A 1083 -40.28 61.97 60.38
N PRO A 1084 -41.47 61.73 59.81
CA PRO A 1084 -42.33 60.61 60.17
C PRO A 1084 -41.77 59.31 59.56
N ASP A 1085 -40.62 58.88 60.09
CA ASP A 1085 -39.90 57.71 59.64
C ASP A 1085 -40.70 56.44 59.98
N THR A 1086 -41.41 55.92 58.97
CA THR A 1086 -41.89 54.53 58.92
C THR A 1086 -40.74 53.52 58.78
N SER A 1087 -39.50 53.98 58.98
CA SER A 1087 -38.25 53.23 59.02
C SER A 1087 -38.26 52.20 60.12
N GLN A 1088 -38.83 51.06 59.77
CA GLN A 1088 -38.55 49.79 60.39
C GLN A 1088 -37.01 49.62 60.54
N LEU A 1089 -36.57 49.21 61.72
CA LEU A 1089 -35.17 48.89 62.00
C LEU A 1089 -35.04 47.36 62.01
N MET A 1090 -33.90 46.83 61.59
CA MET A 1090 -33.61 45.40 61.76
C MET A 1090 -32.58 45.23 62.87
N TYR A 1091 -32.92 44.42 63.87
CA TYR A 1091 -31.91 43.89 64.78
C TYR A 1091 -31.34 42.59 64.22
N ASP A 1092 -30.08 42.34 64.51
CA ASP A 1092 -29.41 41.07 64.22
C ASP A 1092 -28.56 40.68 65.43
N VAL A 1093 -28.80 39.47 65.96
CA VAL A 1093 -28.12 38.89 67.11
C VAL A 1093 -27.04 37.94 66.61
N ASP A 1094 -25.80 38.32 66.83
CA ASP A 1094 -24.62 37.50 66.57
C ASP A 1094 -24.23 36.79 67.88
N SER A 1095 -24.34 35.47 67.90
CA SER A 1095 -24.15 34.66 69.10
C SER A 1095 -23.18 33.52 68.84
N ASP A 1096 -22.05 33.50 69.55
CA ASP A 1096 -21.15 32.34 69.56
C ASP A 1096 -21.90 31.12 70.12
N THR A 1097 -22.16 30.14 69.24
CA THR A 1097 -22.90 28.93 69.55
C THR A 1097 -22.21 28.04 70.58
N ASN A 1098 -20.91 28.25 70.86
CA ASN A 1098 -20.19 27.53 71.92
C ASN A 1098 -20.48 28.10 73.33
N THR A 1099 -21.02 29.31 73.42
CA THR A 1099 -21.37 29.96 74.69
C THR A 1099 -22.88 30.07 74.88
N TRP A 1100 -23.61 30.50 73.85
CA TRP A 1100 -25.08 30.68 73.90
C TRP A 1100 -25.78 30.10 72.66
N ALA A 1101 -26.71 29.17 72.88
CA ALA A 1101 -27.70 28.81 71.88
C ALA A 1101 -28.93 29.71 72.05
N VAL A 1102 -29.09 30.67 71.13
CA VAL A 1102 -30.23 31.59 71.08
C VAL A 1102 -31.33 30.97 70.21
N ASN A 1103 -32.46 30.61 70.83
CA ASN A 1103 -33.63 30.03 70.19
C ASN A 1103 -34.70 31.11 69.97
N GLY A 1104 -35.09 31.32 68.71
CA GLY A 1104 -36.02 32.37 68.29
C GLY A 1104 -35.56 33.01 66.99
N ARG A 1105 -36.21 34.11 66.60
CA ARG A 1105 -35.78 34.91 65.42
C ARG A 1105 -34.57 35.76 65.81
N LYS A 1106 -33.35 35.28 65.53
CA LYS A 1106 -32.08 35.98 65.84
C LYS A 1106 -31.96 37.34 65.11
N ASN A 1107 -32.53 37.44 63.92
CA ASN A 1107 -32.79 38.71 63.26
C ASN A 1107 -34.30 38.96 63.17
N GLY A 1108 -34.67 40.23 63.20
CA GLY A 1108 -36.06 40.63 63.18
C GLY A 1108 -36.23 42.11 62.93
N VAL A 1109 -37.36 42.45 62.33
CA VAL A 1109 -37.74 43.82 62.06
C VAL A 1109 -38.52 44.37 63.26
N LEU A 1110 -38.11 45.54 63.74
CA LEU A 1110 -38.64 46.22 64.92
C LEU A 1110 -39.05 47.66 64.56
N SER A 1111 -40.08 48.17 65.22
CA SER A 1111 -40.48 49.57 65.13
C SER A 1111 -40.46 50.16 66.54
N ILE A 1112 -39.59 51.13 66.78
CA ILE A 1112 -39.55 51.85 68.05
C ILE A 1112 -40.61 52.96 67.97
N PRO A 1113 -41.50 53.11 68.98
CA PRO A 1113 -42.45 54.22 69.03
C PRO A 1113 -41.77 55.58 68.87
N THR A 1114 -42.45 56.56 68.28
CA THR A 1114 -41.93 57.92 68.12
C THR A 1114 -41.85 58.64 69.47
N GLY A 1115 -40.68 59.19 69.78
CA GLY A 1115 -40.39 59.92 71.02
C GLY A 1115 -38.93 59.87 71.44
N VAL A 1116 -38.44 60.94 72.08
CA VAL A 1116 -37.10 60.99 72.68
C VAL A 1116 -37.01 59.95 73.80
N MET A 1117 -35.95 59.14 73.80
CA MET A 1117 -35.76 58.00 74.72
C MET A 1117 -36.83 56.89 74.62
N ALA A 1118 -37.61 56.84 73.53
CA ALA A 1118 -38.54 55.74 73.31
C ALA A 1118 -37.82 54.39 73.17
N THR A 1119 -38.47 53.33 73.66
CA THR A 1119 -37.91 51.98 73.73
C THR A 1119 -38.78 50.93 73.04
N SER A 1120 -38.13 49.91 72.49
CA SER A 1120 -38.76 48.67 72.03
C SER A 1120 -38.03 47.48 72.62
N GLU A 1121 -38.77 46.45 73.04
CA GLU A 1121 -38.23 45.25 73.68
C GLU A 1121 -38.47 43.99 72.82
N VAL A 1122 -37.44 43.17 72.67
CA VAL A 1122 -37.47 41.89 71.96
C VAL A 1122 -37.10 40.79 72.94
N VAL A 1123 -37.90 39.72 73.02
CA VAL A 1123 -37.64 38.59 73.92
C VAL A 1123 -37.31 37.34 73.10
N LEU A 1124 -36.11 36.80 73.30
CA LEU A 1124 -35.62 35.56 72.70
C LEU A 1124 -35.42 34.49 73.79
N SER A 1125 -35.38 33.21 73.43
CA SER A 1125 -34.97 32.16 74.36
C SER A 1125 -33.45 31.96 74.29
N LEU A 1126 -32.82 31.72 75.43
CA LEU A 1126 -31.36 31.69 75.59
C LEU A 1126 -30.97 30.45 76.40
N ILE A 1127 -30.13 29.58 75.83
CA ILE A 1127 -29.59 28.38 76.49
C ILE A 1127 -28.07 28.53 76.57
N PRO A 1128 -27.48 28.82 77.74
CA PRO A 1128 -26.03 28.77 77.87
C PRO A 1128 -25.53 27.34 77.66
N GLN A 1129 -24.52 27.18 76.80
CA GLN A 1129 -23.93 25.87 76.51
C GLN A 1129 -22.84 25.49 77.51
N THR A 1130 -22.22 26.48 78.15
CA THR A 1130 -21.09 26.31 79.07
C THR A 1130 -21.32 27.08 80.38
N GLY A 1131 -20.69 26.63 81.47
CA GLY A 1131 -20.64 27.38 82.73
C GLY A 1131 -19.45 28.36 82.74
N GLY A 1132 -19.64 29.55 83.33
CA GLY A 1132 -18.61 30.60 83.43
C GLY A 1132 -19.18 32.02 83.30
N ASN A 1133 -18.29 33.01 83.27
CA ASN A 1133 -18.62 34.42 82.99
C ASN A 1133 -18.62 34.68 81.48
N LEU A 1134 -19.74 34.35 80.82
CA LEU A 1134 -19.91 34.44 79.38
C LEU A 1134 -20.21 35.89 78.95
N ALA A 1135 -19.57 36.37 77.89
CA ALA A 1135 -19.96 37.65 77.29
C ALA A 1135 -21.38 37.56 76.70
N MET A 1136 -22.14 38.65 76.75
CA MET A 1136 -23.45 38.68 76.09
C MET A 1136 -23.28 38.63 74.56
N PRO A 1137 -24.20 37.98 73.82
CA PRO A 1137 -24.17 37.99 72.35
C PRO A 1137 -24.15 39.42 71.79
N GLU A 1138 -23.43 39.63 70.69
CA GLU A 1138 -23.36 40.94 70.05
C GLU A 1138 -24.71 41.24 69.37
N ILE A 1139 -25.18 42.49 69.51
CA ILE A 1139 -26.43 42.94 68.91
C ILE A 1139 -26.09 44.08 67.96
N LYS A 1140 -26.38 43.87 66.68
CA LYS A 1140 -26.24 44.85 65.60
C LYS A 1140 -27.63 45.43 65.29
N LEU A 1141 -27.66 46.72 64.96
CA LEU A 1141 -28.87 47.45 64.57
C LEU A 1141 -28.63 48.05 63.19
N MET A 1142 -29.59 47.89 62.28
CA MET A 1142 -29.51 48.29 60.88
C MET A 1142 -30.81 48.97 60.43
N LYS A 1143 -30.76 49.76 59.36
CA LYS A 1143 -31.95 50.36 58.74
C LYS A 1143 -32.58 49.35 57.76
N TYR A 1144 -33.91 49.19 57.80
CA TYR A 1144 -34.67 48.29 56.92
C TYR A 1144 -35.65 49.10 56.06
N VAL A 1145 -35.70 48.83 54.75
CA VAL A 1145 -36.49 49.62 53.79
C VAL A 1145 -37.25 48.71 52.81
N GLU A 1146 -38.58 48.71 52.90
CA GLU A 1146 -39.49 48.06 51.92
C GLU A 1146 -39.73 48.99 50.71
N LYS A 1147 -40.03 48.42 49.52
CA LYS A 1147 -39.74 49.10 48.23
C LYS A 1147 -40.92 49.48 47.33
N ASP A 1148 -42.17 49.38 47.76
CA ASP A 1148 -43.34 49.76 46.92
C ASP A 1148 -43.71 51.25 47.04
N ALA A 1149 -42.94 52.11 46.35
CA ALA A 1149 -43.37 53.46 45.97
C ALA A 1149 -42.62 53.98 44.72
N THR A 1150 -43.38 54.11 43.63
CA THR A 1150 -43.08 54.65 42.28
C THR A 1150 -41.97 55.71 42.12
N LEU A 1151 -41.08 55.49 41.14
CA LEU A 1151 -40.13 56.46 40.54
C LEU A 1151 -40.80 57.48 39.60
N PRO A 1152 -40.23 58.69 39.46
CA PRO A 1152 -40.28 59.48 38.22
C PRO A 1152 -38.89 59.60 37.54
N GLN A 1153 -38.85 59.63 36.20
CA GLN A 1153 -37.63 59.75 35.37
C GLN A 1153 -37.49 61.11 34.67
N ALA A 1154 -36.23 61.54 34.40
CA ALA A 1154 -35.81 62.31 33.21
C ALA A 1154 -34.29 62.04 32.99
N LYS A 1155 -33.69 61.76 31.80
CA LYS A 1155 -33.80 62.25 30.40
C LYS A 1155 -33.28 63.69 30.21
N ASN A 1156 -32.42 64.06 29.24
CA ASN A 1156 -31.77 63.40 28.07
C ASN A 1156 -30.25 63.80 28.02
N ILE A 1157 -29.38 63.40 27.08
CA ILE A 1157 -29.24 63.75 25.63
C ILE A 1157 -28.31 62.66 24.99
N GLU A 1158 -28.79 61.80 24.08
CA GLU A 1158 -28.55 61.78 22.60
C GLU A 1158 -27.06 61.74 22.16
N GLY A 1159 -26.54 60.91 21.23
CA GLY A 1159 -27.07 59.88 20.31
C GLY A 1159 -26.23 59.87 19.00
N ALA A 1160 -26.01 58.81 18.19
CA ALA A 1160 -26.30 57.36 18.19
C ALA A 1160 -25.35 56.68 17.15
N GLY A 1161 -25.27 55.35 16.92
CA GLY A 1161 -25.96 54.21 17.52
C GLY A 1161 -25.62 52.81 16.91
N VAL A 1162 -26.13 51.78 17.62
CA VAL A 1162 -26.72 50.46 17.19
C VAL A 1162 -25.83 49.44 16.42
N ASN A 1163 -25.70 48.15 16.79
CA ASN A 1163 -26.67 47.11 17.22
C ASN A 1163 -26.05 46.04 18.18
N ALA A 1164 -26.75 45.10 18.86
CA ALA A 1164 -28.08 45.00 19.52
C ALA A 1164 -28.27 43.58 20.18
N SER A 1165 -29.21 43.43 21.15
CA SER A 1165 -29.70 42.19 21.84
C SER A 1165 -28.79 41.58 22.93
N GLU A 1166 -29.11 41.48 24.24
CA GLU A 1166 -30.29 40.98 25.01
C GLU A 1166 -30.45 39.44 25.02
N THR A 1167 -30.84 38.71 26.11
CA THR A 1167 -31.80 38.98 27.22
C THR A 1167 -31.46 38.33 28.61
N LEU A 1168 -32.23 38.69 29.67
CA LEU A 1168 -32.06 38.36 31.12
C LEU A 1168 -32.83 37.12 31.67
N SER A 1169 -32.57 36.76 32.95
CA SER A 1169 -33.61 36.39 33.95
C SER A 1169 -33.19 36.83 35.38
N ASN A 1170 -34.14 37.13 36.28
CA ASN A 1170 -33.88 37.93 37.51
C ASN A 1170 -34.87 37.63 38.67
N GLN A 1171 -34.40 37.62 39.94
CA GLN A 1171 -35.20 37.71 41.18
C GLN A 1171 -34.34 38.41 42.27
N GLN A 1172 -34.91 39.35 43.06
CA GLN A 1172 -34.17 40.19 44.03
C GLN A 1172 -34.95 40.44 45.35
N SER A 1173 -34.22 40.75 46.43
CA SER A 1173 -34.64 40.82 47.84
C SER A 1173 -34.61 42.25 48.45
N PRO A 1174 -35.23 42.51 49.63
CA PRO A 1174 -35.27 43.84 50.27
C PRO A 1174 -33.92 44.39 50.76
N LEU A 1175 -33.85 45.71 50.97
CA LEU A 1175 -32.60 46.43 51.25
C LEU A 1175 -32.37 46.66 52.76
N ILE A 1176 -31.17 46.32 53.23
CA ILE A 1176 -30.70 46.52 54.61
C ILE A 1176 -29.43 47.39 54.56
N LEU A 1177 -29.35 48.42 55.39
CA LEU A 1177 -28.20 49.34 55.43
C LEU A 1177 -27.59 49.43 56.84
N PRO A 1178 -26.25 49.27 56.99
CA PRO A 1178 -25.58 49.51 58.25
C PRO A 1178 -25.53 51.01 58.58
N PHE A 1179 -25.43 51.33 59.88
CA PHE A 1179 -25.11 52.68 60.33
C PHE A 1179 -23.62 52.98 60.16
N THR A 1180 -23.24 54.26 59.99
CA THR A 1180 -21.82 54.63 59.89
C THR A 1180 -21.12 54.48 61.24
N CYS A 1181 -19.79 54.34 61.22
CA CYS A 1181 -19.00 54.19 62.44
C CYS A 1181 -19.31 55.33 63.43
N GLY A 1182 -19.57 55.00 64.70
CA GLY A 1182 -19.94 55.95 65.75
C GLY A 1182 -21.44 56.30 65.86
N GLN A 1183 -22.31 55.89 64.93
CA GLN A 1183 -23.74 56.20 64.98
C GLN A 1183 -24.57 55.31 65.92
N VAL A 1184 -24.13 54.08 66.23
CA VAL A 1184 -24.80 53.17 67.17
C VAL A 1184 -23.83 52.77 68.27
N TYR A 1185 -24.26 52.85 69.53
CA TYR A 1185 -23.44 52.48 70.68
C TYR A 1185 -24.10 51.38 71.53
N ASN A 1186 -23.52 50.18 71.50
CA ASN A 1186 -23.99 49.04 72.29
C ASN A 1186 -23.38 49.09 73.70
N LYS A 1187 -24.18 49.46 74.70
CA LYS A 1187 -23.74 49.60 76.10
C LYS A 1187 -23.37 48.27 76.74
N THR A 1188 -23.96 47.17 76.26
CA THR A 1188 -23.77 45.82 76.80
C THR A 1188 -22.66 45.01 76.13
N ALA A 1189 -22.01 45.53 75.08
CA ALA A 1189 -20.97 44.80 74.33
C ALA A 1189 -19.77 44.32 75.17
N ALA A 1190 -19.49 45.00 76.29
CA ALA A 1190 -18.43 44.61 77.23
C ALA A 1190 -18.92 43.82 78.47
N VAL A 1191 -20.22 43.54 78.59
CA VAL A 1191 -20.85 42.93 79.77
C VAL A 1191 -20.77 41.40 79.71
N ARG A 1192 -20.53 40.76 80.86
CA ARG A 1192 -20.50 39.30 81.02
C ARG A 1192 -21.45 38.81 82.12
N VAL A 1193 -22.07 37.66 81.93
CA VAL A 1193 -23.07 37.02 82.81
C VAL A 1193 -22.56 35.67 83.31
N CYS A 1194 -22.80 35.35 84.58
CA CYS A 1194 -22.34 34.12 85.22
C CYS A 1194 -23.34 32.97 85.08
N VAL A 1195 -22.86 31.80 84.66
CA VAL A 1195 -23.64 30.55 84.49
C VAL A 1195 -22.96 29.39 85.21
N LEU A 1196 -23.76 28.53 85.86
CA LEU A 1196 -23.30 27.32 86.57
C LEU A 1196 -23.31 26.07 85.65
N PRO A 1197 -22.52 25.02 85.93
CA PRO A 1197 -22.50 23.78 85.13
C PRO A 1197 -23.83 23.01 85.10
N SER A 1198 -23.95 22.04 84.18
CA SER A 1198 -25.12 21.14 84.05
C SER A 1198 -25.33 20.27 85.29
N ASN A 1199 -26.61 19.93 85.57
CA ASN A 1199 -27.05 19.33 86.83
C ASN A 1199 -27.48 17.84 86.69
N ASN A 1200 -27.07 17.15 85.61
CA ASN A 1200 -27.55 15.80 85.25
C ASN A 1200 -26.39 14.77 85.24
N PRO A 1201 -26.40 13.70 86.06
CA PRO A 1201 -25.18 12.94 86.40
C PRO A 1201 -24.67 11.92 85.36
N ASP A 1202 -25.51 11.45 84.43
CA ASP A 1202 -25.13 10.36 83.51
C ASP A 1202 -24.24 10.79 82.31
N LEU A 1203 -23.89 12.08 82.21
CA LEU A 1203 -23.03 12.64 81.14
C LEU A 1203 -21.56 12.81 81.57
N ALA A 1204 -21.13 12.17 82.67
CA ALA A 1204 -19.84 12.45 83.32
C ALA A 1204 -18.58 11.82 82.67
N TRP A 1205 -18.68 11.12 81.52
CA TRP A 1205 -17.55 10.50 80.82
C TRP A 1205 -17.61 10.66 79.29
N ILE A 1206 -17.64 11.91 78.82
CA ILE A 1206 -16.99 12.36 77.58
C ILE A 1206 -16.25 13.66 77.90
#